data_AF-A0AAN1BM55-F1
#
_entry.id   AF-A0AAN1BM55-F1
#
_cell.length_a   1.000
_cell.length_b   1.000
_cell.length_c   1.000
_cell.angle_alpha   90.00
_cell.angle_beta   90.00
_cell.angle_gamma   90.00
#
_symmetry.space_group_name_H-M   'P 1'
#
loop_
_entity.id
_entity.type
_entity.pdbx_description
1 polymer ?
#
loop_
_entity_poly.entity_id
_entity_poly.type
_entity_poly.pdbx_seq_one_letter_code
_entity_poly.pdbx_strand_id
1 'polypeptide(L)'
;MAVNDVQYPWDLSARLPSIAANGSNQLTLTVRATDTGGNTTLSEPIQIQLVPDTIAPVLVQENISDGMIVGQSFRAFTFLFSEALDPTTVSTSSFRLVGPGGAVVNPISIQTRSGDRSVQVTYDTLALGSYRFEIDSSLVTDRAGNALGSSALIANFTVQPFSIEWINPNGGSWGVASNWSTGQLPSAQDDVLIPLPTGATVDLPSSDASIARLVQSGGGRLSLSGGSLSVANSTTVAGTFVLAGGTFSPNGSSTFGRLEQSSGLLTTNNTVTVSGHSTLSGGTQGGPGTTFANGGAEFISTGFGLDGGRTLRLGGTSAATGSYVLLSLNASNPQTGLSEIGSGTLTIANGAAFNDQTTDSGLYIYTNNFGTDDDGSTAAVNNQGTFIKSGSAATSTILAVFNNSGTVDVQSGILDLSSGGTDVGATYKGAGTIRFSTGTRTLDTASSIATADVVFNGGTMTVNGIYAASGSTTMSSGAVTFAAAATTGMLVQSGGLLDGDRTLTVSGTSTLSAGTQSGTGTTFANGGAEFISTGFGLDGGRTLRLGGTSAATGSYVLLSLNASNPQTGLSEIGSGTLTIANGATFNDQTTDSGLYIYTNNFGTDDDGSTAAVNNQGTFVKSGSAATSTILAVFNNSGTVDVQSGILDLSSGGTDVGATYKGVGTVRFSGGTRTLNGASSITTANVVFSGGTTTVNGTYAASGSTTVSGGTATLADTTTSLGNTLDISAGSLSFGNANQMIVNLVQSGGILGGDKTLTVSGTSTLSAGTQSGTGTTFANGGAEFISTGFGLDGGRTLRLGGTSAATGSYVLLSLNASNPQTGLSEIGSGTLTIANGATFNDQTTDSGLYIYTNNFGTDDDGSTAAVNNQGTFVKSGSAATSTILAVFNNSGTVDVQSGILVFAGGLNNSATLHADGGNIKVNAELTGGGSAIIGDNSQIEVGMASNQRIAFAGVAGTLRLDTSSSFTGQISGLNADDFLDLADVSFGGTTTVGYSGNSAGGILTVSNGSQEVNVALTGNYLTTAFAASSDGLGGTLIVNSDNALNRTAFLA
;
A
#
# COMPACT_ATOMS: atom_id res chain seq x y z
N MET A 1 60.79 -3.52 -81.33
CA MET A 1 60.27 -2.36 -82.08
C MET A 1 61.22 -1.19 -81.87
N ALA A 2 61.62 -0.48 -82.92
CA ALA A 2 62.30 0.81 -82.76
C ALA A 2 61.21 1.88 -82.65
N VAL A 3 61.14 2.59 -81.54
CA VAL A 3 60.22 3.72 -81.34
C VAL A 3 61.10 4.97 -81.24
N ASN A 4 60.80 5.99 -82.04
CA ASN A 4 61.49 7.27 -81.98
C ASN A 4 60.73 8.15 -80.98
N ASP A 5 61.30 8.34 -79.79
CA ASP A 5 60.76 9.23 -78.76
C ASP A 5 61.81 10.30 -78.42
N VAL A 6 61.40 11.57 -78.42
CA VAL A 6 62.28 12.75 -78.45
C VAL A 6 62.28 13.57 -77.16
N GLN A 7 61.62 13.10 -76.09
CA GLN A 7 61.64 13.81 -74.80
C GLN A 7 61.94 12.88 -73.61
N TYR A 8 62.79 13.37 -72.70
CA TYR A 8 63.22 12.68 -71.48
C TYR A 8 62.19 12.87 -70.34
N PRO A 9 61.91 11.83 -69.53
CA PRO A 9 62.44 10.46 -69.61
C PRO A 9 61.83 9.65 -70.76
N TRP A 10 62.63 8.77 -71.39
CA TRP A 10 62.20 7.90 -72.48
C TRP A 10 61.59 6.60 -71.95
N ASP A 11 60.27 6.48 -72.01
CA ASP A 11 59.57 5.26 -71.61
C ASP A 11 59.52 4.27 -72.79
N LEU A 12 60.32 3.21 -72.70
CA LEU A 12 60.37 2.14 -73.71
C LEU A 12 59.66 0.88 -73.17
N SER A 13 58.71 0.37 -73.94
CA SER A 13 58.13 -0.96 -73.71
C SER A 13 58.49 -1.92 -74.83
N ALA A 14 58.82 -3.16 -74.48
CA ALA A 14 59.12 -4.22 -75.42
C ALA A 14 58.37 -5.50 -75.02
N ARG A 15 57.80 -6.20 -76.00
CA ARG A 15 57.26 -7.54 -75.79
C ARG A 15 58.42 -8.52 -75.78
N LEU A 16 58.56 -9.25 -74.68
CA LEU A 16 59.55 -10.30 -74.56
C LEU A 16 59.02 -11.58 -75.27
N PRO A 17 59.90 -12.41 -75.87
CA PRO A 17 59.49 -13.67 -76.46
C PRO A 17 58.95 -14.62 -75.38
N SER A 18 58.09 -15.58 -75.77
CA SER A 18 57.71 -16.67 -74.87
C SER A 18 58.95 -17.52 -74.54
N ILE A 19 58.96 -18.19 -73.38
CA ILE A 19 60.04 -19.11 -72.99
C ILE A 19 60.28 -20.17 -74.07
N ALA A 20 59.19 -20.67 -74.69
CA ALA A 20 59.26 -21.61 -75.79
C ALA A 20 59.90 -21.01 -77.06
N ALA A 21 59.54 -19.78 -77.43
CA ALA A 21 60.12 -19.10 -78.61
C ALA A 21 61.57 -18.65 -78.39
N ASN A 22 61.95 -18.33 -77.14
CA ASN A 22 63.31 -17.97 -76.76
C ASN A 22 64.22 -19.21 -76.57
N GLY A 23 63.63 -20.39 -76.36
CA GLY A 23 64.33 -21.65 -76.06
C GLY A 23 64.95 -21.72 -74.66
N SER A 24 64.87 -20.64 -73.87
CA SER A 24 65.35 -20.51 -72.50
C SER A 24 64.50 -19.50 -71.74
N ASN A 25 64.46 -19.62 -70.42
CA ASN A 25 63.80 -18.65 -69.56
C ASN A 25 64.70 -17.44 -69.23
N GLN A 26 65.96 -17.40 -69.70
CA GLN A 26 66.85 -16.26 -69.58
C GLN A 26 66.86 -15.42 -70.87
N LEU A 27 66.64 -14.11 -70.74
CA LEU A 27 66.65 -13.15 -71.84
C LEU A 27 67.61 -12.01 -71.52
N THR A 28 68.45 -11.64 -72.48
CA THR A 28 69.27 -10.43 -72.39
C THR A 28 68.63 -9.31 -73.19
N LEU A 29 68.34 -8.18 -72.55
CA LEU A 29 67.84 -6.97 -73.17
C LEU A 29 68.96 -5.92 -73.28
N THR A 30 69.13 -5.33 -74.45
CA THR A 30 69.94 -4.13 -74.64
C THR A 30 69.10 -3.09 -75.36
N VAL A 31 69.20 -1.84 -74.91
CA VAL A 31 68.55 -0.71 -75.56
C VAL A 31 69.57 0.00 -76.43
N ARG A 32 69.26 0.17 -77.72
CA ARG A 32 70.08 0.98 -78.62
C ARG A 32 69.52 2.39 -78.68
N ALA A 33 70.28 3.36 -78.21
CA ALA A 33 69.98 4.77 -78.42
C ALA A 33 70.77 5.26 -79.64
N THR A 34 70.09 5.95 -80.56
CA THR A 34 70.70 6.63 -81.71
C THR A 34 70.46 8.13 -81.56
N ASP A 35 71.50 8.96 -81.53
CA ASP A 35 71.34 10.41 -81.52
C ASP A 35 70.97 10.97 -82.92
N THR A 36 70.62 12.25 -82.98
CA THR A 36 70.23 12.92 -84.25
C THR A 36 71.39 13.05 -85.25
N GLY A 37 72.64 12.85 -84.82
CA GLY A 37 73.82 12.76 -85.68
C GLY A 37 74.07 11.35 -86.25
N GLY A 38 73.25 10.37 -85.87
CA GLY A 38 73.38 8.97 -86.27
C GLY A 38 74.36 8.15 -85.42
N ASN A 39 74.90 8.70 -84.33
CA ASN A 39 75.74 7.93 -83.41
C ASN A 39 74.87 6.97 -82.61
N THR A 40 75.29 5.72 -82.47
CA THR A 40 74.54 4.70 -81.73
C THR A 40 75.33 4.15 -80.56
N THR A 41 74.72 4.05 -79.38
CA THR A 41 75.26 3.26 -78.26
C THR A 41 74.25 2.24 -77.76
N LEU A 42 74.74 1.11 -77.26
CA LEU A 42 73.92 0.12 -76.56
C LEU A 42 74.02 0.37 -75.06
N SER A 43 72.91 0.17 -74.34
CA SER A 43 72.94 0.07 -72.89
C SER A 43 73.75 -1.15 -72.44
N GLU A 44 74.15 -1.14 -71.17
CA GLU A 44 74.59 -2.38 -70.52
C GLU A 44 73.50 -3.46 -70.65
N PRO A 45 73.88 -4.74 -70.83
CA PRO A 45 72.92 -5.84 -70.93
C PRO A 45 72.13 -6.01 -69.63
N ILE A 46 70.82 -5.98 -69.75
CA ILE A 46 69.90 -6.29 -68.66
C ILE A 46 69.52 -7.77 -68.78
N GLN A 47 69.90 -8.57 -67.79
CA GLN A 47 69.48 -9.97 -67.72
C GLN A 47 68.10 -10.06 -67.08
N ILE A 48 67.17 -10.68 -67.80
CA ILE A 48 65.78 -10.86 -67.37
C ILE A 48 65.50 -12.37 -67.33
N GLN A 49 65.19 -12.86 -66.13
CA GLN A 49 64.66 -14.21 -65.94
C GLN A 49 63.15 -14.16 -66.19
N LEU A 50 62.72 -14.69 -67.34
CA LEU A 50 61.32 -15.00 -67.61
C LEU A 50 60.88 -16.11 -66.66
N VAL A 51 59.66 -16.00 -66.11
CA VAL A 51 59.01 -17.02 -65.30
C VAL A 51 57.76 -17.51 -66.03
N PRO A 52 57.39 -18.81 -65.92
CA PRO A 52 56.11 -19.28 -66.43
C PRO A 52 54.97 -18.48 -65.83
N ASP A 53 54.13 -17.95 -66.70
CA ASP A 53 52.93 -17.25 -66.29
C ASP A 53 51.82 -18.26 -66.06
N THR A 54 51.40 -18.42 -64.80
CA THR A 54 50.34 -19.34 -64.38
C THR A 54 49.15 -18.59 -63.79
N ILE A 55 49.15 -17.26 -63.88
CA ILE A 55 48.11 -16.42 -63.27
C ILE A 55 47.12 -16.09 -64.38
N ALA A 56 45.85 -16.38 -64.14
CA ALA A 56 44.80 -16.01 -65.08
C ALA A 56 44.54 -14.49 -65.04
N PRO A 57 44.16 -13.87 -66.17
CA PRO A 57 43.67 -12.50 -66.16
C PRO A 57 42.41 -12.40 -65.31
N VAL A 58 42.17 -11.24 -64.70
CA VAL A 58 40.98 -10.94 -63.88
C VAL A 58 40.34 -9.65 -64.38
N LEU A 59 39.00 -9.58 -64.45
CA LEU A 59 38.29 -8.35 -64.76
C LEU A 59 38.42 -7.35 -63.60
N VAL A 60 38.96 -6.17 -63.88
CA VAL A 60 39.25 -5.10 -62.90
C VAL A 60 38.19 -4.00 -62.92
N GLN A 61 37.71 -3.62 -64.10
CA GLN A 61 36.73 -2.53 -64.23
C GLN A 61 35.84 -2.78 -65.45
N GLU A 62 34.58 -2.40 -65.33
CA GLU A 62 33.59 -2.40 -66.40
C GLU A 62 32.71 -1.15 -66.31
N ASN A 63 32.15 -0.71 -67.44
CA ASN A 63 31.21 0.43 -67.49
C ASN A 63 29.74 0.00 -67.64
N ILE A 64 29.48 -1.30 -67.54
CA ILE A 64 28.15 -1.90 -67.48
C ILE A 64 28.12 -2.81 -66.26
N SER A 65 26.98 -2.90 -65.59
CA SER A 65 26.80 -3.79 -64.44
C SER A 65 25.42 -4.41 -64.47
N ASP A 66 25.25 -5.52 -63.76
CA ASP A 66 23.96 -6.20 -63.66
C ASP A 66 22.87 -5.27 -63.09
N GLY A 67 21.69 -5.28 -63.71
CA GLY A 67 20.55 -4.41 -63.40
C GLY A 67 20.65 -2.97 -63.91
N MET A 68 21.73 -2.55 -64.57
CA MET A 68 21.92 -1.14 -64.96
C MET A 68 20.87 -0.66 -65.98
N ILE A 69 20.41 0.59 -65.83
CA ILE A 69 19.61 1.29 -66.84
C ILE A 69 20.51 2.24 -67.62
N VAL A 70 20.45 2.14 -68.95
CA VAL A 70 21.20 3.00 -69.87
C VAL A 70 20.28 3.62 -70.91
N GLY A 71 20.70 4.74 -71.49
CA GLY A 71 20.00 5.39 -72.59
C GLY A 71 20.44 4.84 -73.95
N GLN A 72 19.75 5.24 -75.02
CA GLN A 72 20.07 4.81 -76.39
C GLN A 72 21.41 5.38 -76.90
N SER A 73 21.98 6.35 -76.17
CA SER A 73 23.34 6.87 -76.42
C SER A 73 24.44 5.87 -76.01
N PHE A 74 24.13 4.93 -75.10
CA PHE A 74 25.10 3.98 -74.57
C PHE A 74 25.40 2.87 -75.59
N ARG A 75 26.58 2.96 -76.21
CA ARG A 75 26.97 2.09 -77.34
C ARG A 75 28.31 1.41 -77.15
N ALA A 76 29.10 1.84 -76.19
CA ALA A 76 30.47 1.37 -75.99
C ALA A 76 30.60 0.69 -74.63
N PHE A 77 30.87 -0.61 -74.66
CA PHE A 77 31.14 -1.44 -73.48
C PHE A 77 32.65 -1.56 -73.33
N THR A 78 33.17 -1.16 -72.18
CA THR A 78 34.61 -1.17 -71.88
C THR A 78 34.88 -2.05 -70.68
N PHE A 79 35.84 -2.96 -70.83
CA PHE A 79 36.31 -3.88 -69.82
C PHE A 79 37.81 -3.71 -69.65
N LEU A 80 38.30 -3.61 -68.42
CA LEU A 80 39.71 -3.51 -68.06
C LEU A 80 40.10 -4.75 -67.28
N PHE A 81 41.22 -5.37 -67.62
CA PHE A 81 41.71 -6.59 -66.99
C PHE A 81 42.96 -6.33 -66.13
N SER A 82 43.36 -7.29 -65.30
CA SER A 82 44.56 -7.22 -64.45
C SER A 82 45.85 -7.21 -65.27
N GLU A 83 45.80 -7.82 -66.45
CA GLU A 83 46.92 -7.99 -67.36
C GLU A 83 46.46 -8.03 -68.82
N ALA A 84 47.42 -8.17 -69.74
CA ALA A 84 47.15 -8.11 -71.17
C ALA A 84 46.59 -9.43 -71.70
N LEU A 85 45.46 -9.36 -72.39
CA LEU A 85 44.83 -10.52 -73.03
C LEU A 85 45.57 -10.97 -74.30
N ASP A 86 45.34 -12.21 -74.73
CA ASP A 86 45.60 -12.64 -76.10
C ASP A 86 44.55 -12.02 -77.03
N PRO A 87 44.93 -11.10 -77.95
CA PRO A 87 43.98 -10.45 -78.84
C PRO A 87 43.21 -11.42 -79.74
N THR A 88 43.75 -12.62 -80.01
CA THR A 88 43.08 -13.63 -80.81
C THR A 88 41.88 -14.26 -80.11
N THR A 89 41.85 -14.19 -78.78
CA THR A 89 40.73 -14.66 -77.95
C THR A 89 39.64 -13.60 -77.74
N VAL A 90 39.86 -12.37 -78.22
CA VAL A 90 38.91 -11.26 -78.12
C VAL A 90 38.09 -11.18 -79.41
N SER A 91 36.94 -11.84 -79.43
CA SER A 91 36.06 -11.94 -80.60
C SER A 91 34.57 -11.79 -80.25
N THR A 92 33.71 -11.86 -81.26
CA THR A 92 32.24 -11.84 -81.09
C THR A 92 31.69 -13.11 -80.45
N SER A 93 32.47 -14.20 -80.36
CA SER A 93 32.07 -15.41 -79.64
C SER A 93 32.42 -15.35 -78.16
N SER A 94 33.46 -14.61 -77.78
CA SER A 94 33.92 -14.45 -76.39
C SER A 94 33.31 -13.23 -75.70
N PHE A 95 32.97 -12.16 -76.44
CA PHE A 95 32.26 -10.97 -75.95
C PHE A 95 30.95 -10.84 -76.72
N ARG A 96 29.84 -11.24 -76.09
CA ARG A 96 28.53 -11.37 -76.74
C ARG A 96 27.49 -10.47 -76.09
N LEU A 97 26.72 -9.76 -76.91
CA LEU A 97 25.54 -9.04 -76.47
C LEU A 97 24.28 -9.78 -76.94
N VAL A 98 23.41 -10.12 -76.01
CA VAL A 98 22.11 -10.75 -76.26
C VAL A 98 21.02 -9.73 -75.98
N GLY A 99 20.24 -9.39 -76.98
CA GLY A 99 19.14 -8.43 -76.90
C GLY A 99 17.78 -9.05 -76.58
N PRO A 100 16.71 -8.24 -76.64
CA PRO A 100 15.35 -8.67 -76.31
C PRO A 100 14.92 -9.93 -77.08
N GLY A 101 14.31 -10.89 -76.39
CA GLY A 101 13.88 -12.16 -76.99
C GLY A 101 14.99 -13.17 -77.30
N GLY A 102 16.23 -12.92 -76.86
CA GLY A 102 17.37 -13.85 -77.01
C GLY A 102 18.18 -13.66 -78.29
N ALA A 103 17.93 -12.60 -79.06
CA ALA A 103 18.65 -12.32 -80.30
C ALA A 103 20.10 -11.87 -80.03
N VAL A 104 21.09 -12.45 -80.72
CA VAL A 104 22.49 -11.98 -80.65
C VAL A 104 22.64 -10.69 -81.44
N VAL A 105 23.23 -9.67 -80.83
CA VAL A 105 23.53 -8.38 -81.46
C VAL A 105 25.01 -8.34 -81.83
N ASN A 106 25.32 -8.04 -83.09
CA ASN A 106 26.70 -7.96 -83.58
C ASN A 106 27.30 -6.57 -83.32
N PRO A 107 28.56 -6.47 -82.86
CA PRO A 107 29.23 -5.18 -82.67
C PRO A 107 29.69 -4.57 -84.00
N ILE A 108 29.77 -3.24 -84.04
CA ILE A 108 30.42 -2.46 -85.12
C ILE A 108 31.95 -2.66 -85.04
N SER A 109 32.49 -2.71 -83.82
CA SER A 109 33.92 -2.93 -83.60
C SER A 109 34.19 -3.58 -82.26
N ILE A 110 35.12 -4.52 -82.22
CA ILE A 110 35.76 -5.03 -81.01
C ILE A 110 37.25 -4.74 -81.10
N GLN A 111 37.80 -4.04 -80.11
CA GLN A 111 39.20 -3.60 -80.12
C GLN A 111 39.83 -3.78 -78.75
N THR A 112 41.08 -4.26 -78.74
CA THR A 112 41.94 -4.17 -77.57
C THR A 112 42.58 -2.79 -77.49
N ARG A 113 42.77 -2.29 -76.27
CA ARG A 113 43.37 -0.99 -75.94
C ARG A 113 44.31 -1.15 -74.74
N SER A 114 45.06 -0.09 -74.42
CA SER A 114 45.92 -0.05 -73.23
C SER A 114 46.87 -1.26 -73.14
N GLY A 115 47.60 -1.55 -74.22
CA GLY A 115 48.53 -2.69 -74.26
C GLY A 115 47.86 -4.07 -74.24
N ASP A 116 46.63 -4.17 -74.74
CA ASP A 116 45.71 -5.33 -74.70
C ASP A 116 45.11 -5.66 -73.33
N ARG A 117 45.23 -4.73 -72.38
CA ARG A 117 44.66 -4.87 -71.04
C ARG A 117 43.22 -4.37 -70.95
N SER A 118 42.73 -3.66 -71.96
CA SER A 118 41.32 -3.23 -72.04
C SER A 118 40.67 -3.69 -73.33
N VAL A 119 39.41 -4.11 -73.26
CA VAL A 119 38.58 -4.44 -74.42
C VAL A 119 37.46 -3.41 -74.51
N GLN A 120 37.30 -2.80 -75.69
CA GLN A 120 36.13 -1.99 -76.01
C GLN A 120 35.31 -2.67 -77.11
N VAL A 121 34.04 -2.91 -76.83
CA VAL A 121 33.05 -3.44 -77.76
C VAL A 121 32.04 -2.35 -78.06
N THR A 122 31.94 -1.93 -79.32
CA THR A 122 31.06 -0.81 -79.75
C THR A 122 29.96 -1.33 -80.65
N TYR A 123 28.72 -0.89 -80.41
CA TYR A 123 27.52 -1.26 -81.13
C TYR A 123 26.88 -0.05 -81.82
N ASP A 124 25.90 -0.30 -82.69
CA ASP A 124 24.97 0.74 -83.14
C ASP A 124 24.01 1.11 -81.99
N THR A 125 23.17 2.12 -82.24
CA THR A 125 22.05 2.50 -81.37
C THR A 125 21.26 1.24 -80.97
N LEU A 126 21.23 0.95 -79.67
CA LEU A 126 20.49 -0.18 -79.16
C LEU A 126 18.99 0.14 -79.14
N ALA A 127 18.17 -0.84 -79.53
CA ALA A 127 16.73 -0.76 -79.40
C ALA A 127 16.33 -0.76 -77.91
N LEU A 128 15.11 -0.29 -77.61
CA LEU A 128 14.59 -0.34 -76.25
C LEU A 128 14.35 -1.81 -75.82
N GLY A 129 14.67 -2.12 -74.56
CA GLY A 129 14.40 -3.44 -73.99
C GLY A 129 15.52 -3.97 -73.10
N SER A 130 15.37 -5.23 -72.67
CA SER A 130 16.33 -5.92 -71.81
C SER A 130 17.42 -6.61 -72.62
N TYR A 131 18.65 -6.45 -72.15
CA TYR A 131 19.86 -6.98 -72.75
C TYR A 131 20.68 -7.76 -71.71
N ARG A 132 21.53 -8.65 -72.20
CA ARG A 132 22.51 -9.39 -71.41
C ARG A 132 23.86 -9.35 -72.12
N PHE A 133 24.85 -8.74 -71.49
CA PHE A 133 26.24 -8.82 -71.94
C PHE A 133 26.90 -10.05 -71.32
N GLU A 134 27.58 -10.85 -72.13
CA GLU A 134 28.24 -12.08 -71.73
C GLU A 134 29.70 -12.04 -72.14
N ILE A 135 30.60 -12.27 -71.20
CA ILE A 135 32.01 -12.57 -71.46
C ILE A 135 32.21 -14.06 -71.20
N ASP A 136 32.43 -14.87 -72.22
CA ASP A 136 32.75 -16.28 -72.05
C ASP A 136 34.20 -16.42 -71.55
N SER A 137 34.35 -16.43 -70.23
CA SER A 137 35.66 -16.46 -69.56
C SER A 137 36.50 -17.68 -69.91
N SER A 138 35.89 -18.76 -70.41
CA SER A 138 36.62 -19.97 -70.82
C SER A 138 37.33 -19.79 -72.16
N LEU A 139 36.85 -18.86 -72.99
CA LEU A 139 37.42 -18.54 -74.29
C LEU A 139 38.41 -17.39 -74.24
N VAL A 140 38.31 -16.49 -73.26
CA VAL A 140 39.21 -15.35 -73.09
C VAL A 140 40.45 -15.78 -72.31
N THR A 141 41.64 -15.69 -72.92
CA THR A 141 42.90 -16.02 -72.25
C THR A 141 43.87 -14.84 -72.22
N ASP A 142 44.83 -14.88 -71.30
CA ASP A 142 46.07 -14.13 -71.49
C ASP A 142 46.89 -14.70 -72.65
N ARG A 143 48.06 -14.10 -72.92
CA ARG A 143 48.97 -14.57 -73.97
C ARG A 143 49.74 -15.85 -73.63
N ALA A 144 49.72 -16.27 -72.36
CA ALA A 144 50.28 -17.54 -71.91
C ALA A 144 49.29 -18.71 -72.04
N GLY A 145 48.01 -18.40 -72.31
CA GLY A 145 46.92 -19.35 -72.46
C GLY A 145 46.12 -19.61 -71.18
N ASN A 146 46.34 -18.87 -70.10
CA ASN A 146 45.53 -18.98 -68.90
C ASN A 146 44.17 -18.32 -69.15
N ALA A 147 43.07 -19.08 -69.02
CA ALA A 147 41.71 -18.57 -69.23
C ALA A 147 41.25 -17.69 -68.06
N LEU A 148 40.49 -16.63 -68.35
CA LEU A 148 39.88 -15.71 -67.39
C LEU A 148 39.03 -16.45 -66.34
N GLY A 149 38.43 -17.58 -66.71
CA GLY A 149 37.69 -18.45 -65.79
C GLY A 149 36.97 -19.60 -66.49
N SER A 150 36.20 -20.38 -65.76
CA SER A 150 35.47 -21.54 -66.28
C SER A 150 33.98 -21.28 -66.58
N SER A 151 33.50 -20.06 -66.37
CA SER A 151 32.08 -19.69 -66.53
C SER A 151 31.94 -18.28 -67.05
N ALA A 152 30.88 -18.01 -67.81
CA ALA A 152 30.66 -16.70 -68.39
C ALA A 152 30.39 -15.64 -67.31
N LEU A 153 31.00 -14.46 -67.45
CA LEU A 153 30.60 -13.25 -66.71
C LEU A 153 29.38 -12.66 -67.40
N ILE A 154 28.34 -12.33 -66.64
CA ILE A 154 27.05 -11.90 -67.17
C ILE A 154 26.63 -10.59 -66.51
N ALA A 155 26.27 -9.60 -67.32
CA ALA A 155 25.64 -8.36 -66.88
C ALA A 155 24.32 -8.15 -67.64
N ASN A 156 23.19 -8.24 -66.94
CA ASN A 156 21.88 -7.90 -67.49
C ASN A 156 21.64 -6.39 -67.36
N PHE A 157 21.09 -5.73 -68.37
CA PHE A 157 20.81 -4.29 -68.32
C PHE A 157 19.58 -3.95 -69.18
N THR A 158 19.04 -2.74 -69.02
CA THR A 158 17.88 -2.29 -69.79
C THR A 158 18.16 -0.98 -70.49
N VAL A 159 17.83 -0.92 -71.77
CA VAL A 159 17.87 0.30 -72.57
C VAL A 159 16.48 0.96 -72.53
N GLN A 160 16.42 2.20 -72.05
CA GLN A 160 15.20 2.99 -71.93
C GLN A 160 15.29 4.31 -72.71
N PRO A 161 14.16 4.91 -73.10
CA PRO A 161 14.17 6.23 -73.73
C PRO A 161 14.43 7.32 -72.69
N PHE A 162 15.24 8.32 -73.04
CA PHE A 162 15.49 9.53 -72.23
C PHE A 162 15.62 10.73 -73.17
N SER A 163 15.08 11.88 -72.78
CA SER A 163 15.17 13.10 -73.60
C SER A 163 16.47 13.87 -73.36
N ILE A 164 17.10 13.67 -72.20
CA ILE A 164 18.34 14.33 -71.82
C ILE A 164 19.17 13.43 -70.88
N GLU A 165 20.49 13.41 -71.10
CA GLU A 165 21.40 12.52 -70.38
C GLU A 165 22.61 13.30 -69.83
N TRP A 166 23.05 12.95 -68.63
CA TRP A 166 24.28 13.49 -68.04
C TRP A 166 25.51 12.85 -68.68
N ILE A 167 26.46 13.67 -69.13
CA ILE A 167 27.65 13.23 -69.88
C ILE A 167 28.97 13.44 -69.14
N ASN A 168 28.96 13.98 -67.92
CA ASN A 168 30.18 14.17 -67.13
C ASN A 168 30.36 13.05 -66.08
N PRO A 169 31.20 12.03 -66.35
CA PRO A 169 31.32 10.84 -65.50
C PRO A 169 31.96 11.12 -64.13
N ASN A 170 32.62 12.27 -63.95
CA ASN A 170 33.28 12.64 -62.69
C ASN A 170 32.32 13.36 -61.71
N GLY A 171 31.07 13.62 -62.13
CA GLY A 171 30.13 14.45 -61.37
C GLY A 171 30.30 15.96 -61.65
N GLY A 172 29.60 16.80 -60.89
CA GLY A 172 29.61 18.26 -61.04
C GLY A 172 28.23 18.90 -60.83
N SER A 173 28.11 20.19 -61.14
CA SER A 173 26.88 20.96 -60.89
C SER A 173 25.83 20.78 -62.00
N TRP A 174 24.59 20.48 -61.60
CA TRP A 174 23.42 20.38 -62.48
C TRP A 174 23.24 21.60 -63.37
N GLY A 175 23.51 22.80 -62.82
CA GLY A 175 23.32 24.08 -63.50
C GLY A 175 24.31 24.37 -64.65
N VAL A 176 25.27 23.48 -64.89
CA VAL A 176 26.24 23.62 -65.99
C VAL A 176 25.72 22.88 -67.24
N ALA A 177 25.25 23.64 -68.22
CA ALA A 177 24.63 23.10 -69.44
C ALA A 177 25.54 22.14 -70.24
N SER A 178 26.88 22.32 -70.19
CA SER A 178 27.84 21.43 -70.85
C SER A 178 27.97 20.04 -70.23
N ASN A 179 27.37 19.80 -69.05
CA ASN A 179 27.30 18.46 -68.46
C ASN A 179 26.14 17.62 -69.02
N TRP A 180 25.31 18.18 -69.91
CA TRP A 180 24.14 17.52 -70.48
C TRP A 180 24.31 17.26 -71.99
N SER A 181 23.79 16.13 -72.46
CA SER A 181 23.91 15.66 -73.85
C SER A 181 23.33 16.63 -74.90
N THR A 182 22.37 17.46 -74.51
CA THR A 182 21.73 18.48 -75.38
C THR A 182 22.42 19.84 -75.31
N GLY A 183 23.38 20.03 -74.38
CA GLY A 183 23.97 21.33 -74.10
C GLY A 183 23.01 22.34 -73.48
N GLN A 184 21.87 21.90 -72.94
CA GLN A 184 20.83 22.70 -72.27
C GLN A 184 20.51 22.09 -70.89
N LEU A 185 19.87 22.87 -70.01
CA LEU A 185 19.39 22.35 -68.72
C LEU A 185 18.08 21.58 -68.89
N PRO A 186 17.82 20.52 -68.11
CA PRO A 186 16.54 19.81 -68.11
C PRO A 186 15.34 20.71 -67.79
N SER A 187 14.21 20.43 -68.43
CA SER A 187 12.90 21.10 -68.28
C SER A 187 11.83 20.14 -67.75
N ALA A 188 10.63 20.68 -67.46
CA ALA A 188 9.51 19.92 -66.90
C ALA A 188 9.04 18.73 -67.78
N GLN A 189 9.37 18.74 -69.07
CA GLN A 189 9.00 17.68 -70.01
C GLN A 189 10.06 16.58 -70.13
N ASP A 190 11.22 16.76 -69.48
CA ASP A 190 12.37 15.91 -69.73
C ASP A 190 12.42 14.64 -68.86
N ASP A 191 12.71 13.52 -69.53
CA ASP A 191 13.10 12.25 -68.93
C ASP A 191 14.63 12.24 -68.79
N VAL A 192 15.11 12.40 -67.55
CA VAL A 192 16.51 12.61 -67.22
C VAL A 192 17.19 11.29 -66.84
N LEU A 193 18.29 10.96 -67.52
CA LEU A 193 19.23 9.90 -67.10
C LEU A 193 20.54 10.49 -66.58
N ILE A 194 21.00 10.00 -65.43
CA ILE A 194 22.30 10.33 -64.84
C ILE A 194 23.08 9.02 -64.61
N PRO A 195 23.88 8.55 -65.57
CA PRO A 195 24.69 7.34 -65.43
C PRO A 195 25.97 7.69 -64.65
N LEU A 196 25.86 7.76 -63.34
CA LEU A 196 26.89 8.24 -62.42
C LEU A 196 27.57 7.06 -61.69
N PRO A 197 28.88 6.84 -61.88
CA PRO A 197 29.60 5.77 -61.21
C PRO A 197 29.75 6.02 -59.70
N THR A 198 30.01 4.95 -58.95
CA THR A 198 30.30 5.03 -57.50
C THR A 198 31.49 5.98 -57.24
N GLY A 199 31.33 6.87 -56.27
CA GLY A 199 32.34 7.89 -55.91
C GLY A 199 32.15 9.25 -56.58
N ALA A 200 31.42 9.33 -57.69
CA ALA A 200 31.07 10.61 -58.33
C ALA A 200 29.82 11.23 -57.68
N THR A 201 29.75 12.56 -57.64
CA THR A 201 28.63 13.33 -57.06
C THR A 201 28.11 14.37 -58.04
N VAL A 202 26.79 14.43 -58.22
CA VAL A 202 26.11 15.52 -58.93
C VAL A 202 25.42 16.43 -57.91
N ASP A 203 25.77 17.70 -57.91
CA ASP A 203 25.09 18.73 -57.13
C ASP A 203 23.82 19.13 -57.89
N LEU A 204 22.67 18.75 -57.34
CA LEU A 204 21.34 19.06 -57.86
C LEU A 204 21.07 20.57 -57.85
N PRO A 205 20.02 21.04 -58.57
CA PRO A 205 19.74 22.48 -58.73
C PRO A 205 19.70 23.23 -57.41
N SER A 206 20.39 24.38 -57.35
CA SER A 206 20.30 25.32 -56.21
C SER A 206 19.13 26.31 -56.34
N SER A 207 18.40 26.26 -57.46
CA SER A 207 17.17 27.01 -57.75
C SER A 207 16.05 26.03 -58.09
N ASP A 208 14.80 26.51 -58.15
CA ASP A 208 13.66 25.66 -58.48
C ASP A 208 13.78 25.06 -59.90
N ALA A 209 13.60 23.74 -59.99
CA ALA A 209 13.63 22.96 -61.21
C ALA A 209 12.52 21.91 -61.18
N SER A 210 11.97 21.62 -62.35
CA SER A 210 10.99 20.55 -62.55
C SER A 210 11.39 19.69 -63.75
N ILE A 211 11.17 18.38 -63.64
CA ILE A 211 11.45 17.38 -64.67
C ILE A 211 10.35 16.31 -64.71
N ALA A 212 10.26 15.57 -65.82
CA ALA A 212 9.24 14.53 -65.97
C ALA A 212 9.63 13.26 -65.22
N ARG A 213 10.84 12.72 -65.43
CA ARG A 213 11.33 11.48 -64.80
C ARG A 213 12.81 11.61 -64.46
N LEU A 214 13.25 10.97 -63.37
CA LEU A 214 14.65 10.96 -62.97
C LEU A 214 15.14 9.52 -62.79
N VAL A 215 16.19 9.15 -63.52
CA VAL A 215 16.90 7.88 -63.32
C VAL A 215 18.39 8.17 -63.13
N GLN A 216 18.93 7.84 -61.97
CA GLN A 216 20.36 7.72 -61.74
C GLN A 216 20.75 6.25 -61.69
N SER A 217 21.69 5.86 -62.54
CA SER A 217 22.27 4.52 -62.62
C SER A 217 23.77 4.55 -62.31
N GLY A 218 24.37 3.42 -61.91
CA GLY A 218 25.81 3.31 -61.65
C GLY A 218 26.28 3.53 -60.20
N GLY A 219 25.37 3.84 -59.27
CA GLY A 219 25.66 3.86 -57.82
C GLY A 219 26.28 5.16 -57.26
N GLY A 220 26.43 6.22 -58.06
CA GLY A 220 26.91 7.54 -57.61
C GLY A 220 25.96 8.31 -56.66
N ARG A 221 26.34 9.54 -56.30
CA ARG A 221 25.62 10.41 -55.34
C ARG A 221 24.90 11.57 -56.05
N LEU A 222 23.65 11.83 -55.69
CA LEU A 222 22.92 13.06 -56.06
C LEU A 222 22.73 13.91 -54.79
N SER A 223 23.14 15.18 -54.81
CA SER A 223 23.07 16.04 -53.61
C SER A 223 22.25 17.31 -53.84
N LEU A 224 21.15 17.46 -53.11
CA LEU A 224 20.34 18.68 -53.05
C LEU A 224 20.68 19.45 -51.77
N SER A 225 21.28 20.62 -51.91
CA SER A 225 21.69 21.49 -50.78
C SER A 225 20.86 22.78 -50.67
N GLY A 226 20.03 23.09 -51.67
CA GLY A 226 19.16 24.27 -51.73
C GLY A 226 18.20 24.17 -52.92
N GLY A 227 17.36 25.20 -53.15
CA GLY A 227 16.36 25.20 -54.22
C GLY A 227 15.27 24.14 -54.08
N SER A 228 14.50 23.91 -55.14
CA SER A 228 13.49 22.84 -55.18
C SER A 228 13.65 21.96 -56.42
N LEU A 229 13.53 20.65 -56.29
CA LEU A 229 13.46 19.71 -57.41
C LEU A 229 12.15 18.93 -57.37
N SER A 230 11.27 19.19 -58.34
CA SER A 230 10.01 18.46 -58.52
C SER A 230 10.11 17.46 -59.68
N VAL A 231 9.76 16.20 -59.44
CA VAL A 231 9.74 15.14 -60.47
C VAL A 231 8.31 14.67 -60.66
N ALA A 232 7.76 14.81 -61.86
CA ALA A 232 6.33 14.50 -62.10
C ALA A 232 6.01 13.00 -62.01
N ASN A 233 6.86 12.15 -62.59
CA ASN A 233 6.72 10.70 -62.67
C ASN A 233 7.68 10.00 -61.69
N SER A 234 8.19 8.82 -62.06
CA SER A 234 9.06 8.03 -61.19
C SER A 234 10.44 8.66 -60.98
N THR A 235 11.00 8.39 -59.80
CA THR A 235 12.40 8.65 -59.50
C THR A 235 13.10 7.35 -59.13
N THR A 236 14.24 7.07 -59.74
CA THR A 236 15.11 5.94 -59.38
C THR A 236 16.52 6.45 -59.19
N VAL A 237 17.11 6.27 -58.02
CA VAL A 237 18.52 6.57 -57.74
C VAL A 237 19.14 5.29 -57.22
N ALA A 238 19.92 4.61 -58.06
CA ALA A 238 20.57 3.36 -57.69
C ALA A 238 21.59 3.54 -56.54
N GLY A 239 22.20 4.71 -56.45
CA GLY A 239 23.16 5.08 -55.42
C GLY A 239 22.53 5.85 -54.26
N THR A 240 23.20 6.94 -53.86
CA THR A 240 22.77 7.75 -52.70
C THR A 240 22.08 9.03 -53.14
N PHE A 241 20.91 9.30 -52.57
CA PHE A 241 20.29 10.63 -52.61
C PHE A 241 20.57 11.36 -51.30
N VAL A 242 21.17 12.55 -51.39
CA VAL A 242 21.53 13.41 -50.25
C VAL A 242 20.65 14.64 -50.25
N LEU A 243 19.85 14.83 -49.21
CA LEU A 243 19.06 16.03 -48.95
C LEU A 243 19.69 16.80 -47.79
N ALA A 244 20.50 17.80 -48.13
CA ALA A 244 21.21 18.67 -47.20
C ALA A 244 20.58 20.08 -47.09
N GLY A 245 19.51 20.33 -47.84
CA GLY A 245 18.73 21.57 -47.84
C GLY A 245 17.74 21.58 -49.01
N GLY A 246 16.92 22.64 -49.12
CA GLY A 246 15.95 22.75 -50.22
C GLY A 246 14.78 21.77 -50.12
N THR A 247 13.95 21.71 -51.17
CA THR A 247 12.74 20.89 -51.23
C THR A 247 12.83 19.86 -52.36
N PHE A 248 12.67 18.58 -52.04
CA PHE A 248 12.55 17.53 -53.03
C PHE A 248 11.11 16.98 -53.06
N SER A 249 10.49 17.05 -54.24
CA SER A 249 9.07 16.70 -54.45
C SER A 249 8.91 15.65 -55.54
N PRO A 250 9.09 14.36 -55.21
CA PRO A 250 8.85 13.28 -56.16
C PRO A 250 7.35 12.94 -56.23
N ASN A 251 6.66 13.41 -57.27
CA ASN A 251 5.22 13.23 -57.43
C ASN A 251 4.83 11.85 -58.00
N GLY A 252 5.80 10.99 -58.33
CA GLY A 252 5.59 9.57 -58.62
C GLY A 252 6.38 8.63 -57.69
N SER A 253 6.28 7.32 -57.94
CA SER A 253 6.99 6.31 -57.13
C SER A 253 8.50 6.53 -57.16
N SER A 254 9.11 6.50 -55.98
CA SER A 254 10.54 6.80 -55.81
C SER A 254 11.31 5.66 -55.17
N THR A 255 12.48 5.36 -55.72
CA THR A 255 13.39 4.30 -55.23
C THR A 255 14.79 4.87 -55.07
N PHE A 256 15.41 4.63 -53.91
CA PHE A 256 16.76 5.06 -53.58
C PHE A 256 17.60 3.87 -53.09
N GLY A 257 18.86 3.79 -53.51
CA GLY A 257 19.83 2.88 -52.92
C GLY A 257 20.13 3.25 -51.47
N ARG A 258 20.28 4.54 -51.18
CA ARG A 258 20.46 5.10 -49.83
C ARG A 258 19.89 6.52 -49.79
N LEU A 259 19.29 6.89 -48.66
CA LEU A 259 18.81 8.24 -48.39
C LEU A 259 19.64 8.84 -47.24
N GLU A 260 20.29 9.97 -47.49
CA GLU A 260 20.95 10.79 -46.47
C GLU A 260 20.20 12.11 -46.35
N GLN A 261 19.47 12.32 -45.26
CA GLN A 261 18.73 13.55 -45.02
C GLN A 261 19.31 14.25 -43.81
N SER A 262 19.98 15.39 -44.00
CA SER A 262 20.55 16.20 -42.91
C SER A 262 19.81 17.52 -42.70
N SER A 263 19.03 17.95 -43.70
CA SER A 263 18.14 19.11 -43.64
C SER A 263 17.10 19.00 -44.75
N GLY A 264 16.40 20.09 -45.06
CA GLY A 264 15.48 20.18 -46.20
C GLY A 264 14.13 19.47 -45.99
N LEU A 265 13.29 19.52 -47.02
CA LEU A 265 11.95 18.94 -47.04
C LEU A 265 11.86 17.90 -48.15
N LEU A 266 11.50 16.67 -47.78
CA LEU A 266 11.02 15.66 -48.71
C LEU A 266 9.49 15.63 -48.62
N THR A 267 8.78 16.10 -49.65
CA THR A 267 7.30 16.14 -49.62
C THR A 267 6.70 15.37 -50.80
N THR A 268 5.81 14.42 -50.50
CA THR A 268 5.08 13.65 -51.52
C THR A 268 3.92 12.88 -50.91
N ASN A 269 2.86 12.73 -51.68
CA ASN A 269 1.73 11.85 -51.34
C ASN A 269 2.03 10.38 -51.67
N ASN A 270 3.13 10.11 -52.36
CA ASN A 270 3.47 8.77 -52.88
C ASN A 270 4.49 8.04 -52.01
N THR A 271 4.72 6.78 -52.38
CA THR A 271 5.70 5.92 -51.74
C THR A 271 7.12 6.30 -52.14
N VAL A 272 8.00 6.36 -51.13
CA VAL A 272 9.46 6.42 -51.27
C VAL A 272 10.02 5.13 -50.70
N THR A 273 10.79 4.39 -51.48
CA THR A 273 11.43 3.13 -51.04
C THR A 273 12.94 3.29 -51.03
N VAL A 274 13.57 3.00 -49.90
CA VAL A 274 15.03 3.00 -49.74
C VAL A 274 15.47 1.57 -49.48
N SER A 275 16.29 1.00 -50.36
CA SER A 275 16.73 -0.39 -50.24
C SER A 275 17.89 -0.57 -49.25
N GLY A 276 18.86 0.34 -49.26
CA GLY A 276 19.99 0.35 -48.34
C GLY A 276 19.73 1.14 -47.05
N HIS A 277 20.76 1.18 -46.20
CA HIS A 277 20.69 1.82 -44.89
C HIS A 277 20.71 3.35 -45.02
N SER A 278 19.71 4.02 -44.45
CA SER A 278 19.54 5.48 -44.52
C SER A 278 20.26 6.18 -43.36
N THR A 279 20.60 7.46 -43.53
CA THR A 279 21.07 8.33 -42.45
C THR A 279 20.13 9.53 -42.36
N LEU A 280 19.41 9.66 -41.24
CA LEU A 280 18.39 10.68 -41.01
C LEU A 280 18.85 11.59 -39.87
N SER A 281 19.50 12.69 -40.26
CA SER A 281 20.12 13.66 -39.37
C SER A 281 19.46 15.06 -39.41
N GLY A 282 18.33 15.22 -40.06
CA GLY A 282 17.56 16.46 -39.94
C GLY A 282 16.54 16.64 -41.03
N GLY A 283 15.93 17.84 -41.05
CA GLY A 283 14.88 18.18 -42.01
C GLY A 283 13.54 17.52 -41.69
N THR A 284 12.58 17.68 -42.60
CA THR A 284 11.20 17.19 -42.45
C THR A 284 10.82 16.30 -43.65
N GLN A 285 10.04 15.25 -43.41
CA GLN A 285 9.31 14.53 -44.46
C GLN A 285 7.80 14.81 -44.32
N GLY A 286 7.21 15.42 -45.35
CA GLY A 286 5.82 15.86 -45.38
C GLY A 286 4.94 15.10 -46.37
N GLY A 287 3.64 15.36 -46.31
CA GLY A 287 2.59 14.70 -47.08
C GLY A 287 2.25 13.25 -46.64
N PRO A 288 1.05 12.74 -46.98
CA PRO A 288 0.48 11.50 -46.43
C PRO A 288 1.13 10.20 -46.95
N GLY A 289 2.17 10.27 -47.77
CA GLY A 289 2.83 9.09 -48.33
C GLY A 289 3.64 8.29 -47.30
N THR A 290 4.24 7.18 -47.72
CA THR A 290 5.09 6.33 -46.87
C THR A 290 6.54 6.30 -47.36
N THR A 291 7.50 6.52 -46.46
CA THR A 291 8.91 6.21 -46.67
C THR A 291 9.20 4.82 -46.10
N PHE A 292 9.54 3.86 -46.96
CA PHE A 292 10.03 2.53 -46.56
C PHE A 292 11.55 2.54 -46.50
N ALA A 293 12.12 2.59 -45.29
CA ALA A 293 13.56 2.43 -45.08
C ALA A 293 13.89 0.94 -44.92
N ASN A 294 13.84 0.17 -46.00
CA ASN A 294 13.95 -1.30 -45.94
C ASN A 294 15.30 -1.79 -45.40
N GLY A 295 16.39 -1.07 -45.69
CA GLY A 295 17.72 -1.34 -45.15
C GLY A 295 17.95 -0.80 -43.72
N GLY A 296 16.93 -0.18 -43.12
CA GLY A 296 17.00 0.53 -41.84
C GLY A 296 17.47 1.97 -41.95
N ALA A 297 17.53 2.65 -40.82
CA ALA A 297 17.97 4.04 -40.73
C ALA A 297 18.76 4.32 -39.44
N GLU A 298 19.78 5.16 -39.54
CA GLU A 298 20.48 5.74 -38.39
C GLU A 298 20.05 7.19 -38.17
N PHE A 299 19.65 7.52 -36.94
CA PHE A 299 19.33 8.89 -36.48
C PHE A 299 20.47 9.39 -35.59
N ILE A 300 21.19 10.45 -35.97
CA ILE A 300 22.51 10.77 -35.38
C ILE A 300 22.62 12.19 -34.81
N SER A 301 22.34 12.41 -33.51
CA SER A 301 22.54 13.72 -32.84
C SER A 301 21.64 14.89 -33.34
N THR A 302 20.37 14.62 -33.66
CA THR A 302 19.61 15.44 -34.65
C THR A 302 18.21 15.82 -34.24
N GLY A 303 17.61 16.78 -34.97
CA GLY A 303 16.17 17.00 -35.03
C GLY A 303 15.60 16.64 -36.40
N PHE A 304 14.97 15.47 -36.51
CA PHE A 304 14.29 14.99 -37.73
C PHE A 304 12.76 15.08 -37.55
N GLY A 305 12.04 15.45 -38.61
CA GLY A 305 10.61 15.70 -38.57
C GLY A 305 9.78 14.82 -39.52
N LEU A 306 8.60 14.43 -39.09
CA LEU A 306 7.50 13.97 -39.93
C LEU A 306 6.32 14.95 -39.80
N ASP A 307 5.58 15.13 -40.87
CA ASP A 307 4.46 16.06 -40.94
C ASP A 307 3.44 15.65 -42.03
N GLY A 308 2.29 16.32 -42.12
CA GLY A 308 1.29 16.15 -43.19
C GLY A 308 0.74 14.72 -43.34
N GLY A 309 0.70 13.94 -42.26
CA GLY A 309 0.28 12.54 -42.26
C GLY A 309 1.35 11.54 -42.71
N ARG A 310 2.61 11.95 -42.84
CA ARG A 310 3.70 11.11 -43.35
C ARG A 310 3.93 9.87 -42.49
N THR A 311 4.07 8.71 -43.12
CA THR A 311 4.55 7.50 -42.43
C THR A 311 6.01 7.21 -42.76
N LEU A 312 6.88 7.08 -41.75
CA LEU A 312 8.20 6.48 -41.89
C LEU A 312 8.16 5.04 -41.37
N ARG A 313 8.36 4.06 -42.26
CA ARG A 313 8.40 2.65 -41.92
C ARG A 313 9.84 2.13 -41.97
N LEU A 314 10.38 1.81 -40.80
CA LEU A 314 11.70 1.24 -40.61
C LEU A 314 11.67 -0.27 -40.88
N GLY A 315 12.50 -0.74 -41.82
CA GLY A 315 12.87 -2.14 -42.00
C GLY A 315 14.26 -2.43 -41.42
N GLY A 316 14.71 -3.68 -41.52
CA GLY A 316 16.07 -4.07 -41.11
C GLY A 316 16.43 -3.66 -39.68
N THR A 317 17.66 -3.20 -39.47
CA THR A 317 18.12 -2.64 -38.19
C THR A 317 18.27 -1.14 -38.31
N SER A 318 17.66 -0.40 -37.39
CA SER A 318 17.72 1.06 -37.27
C SER A 318 18.25 1.44 -35.90
N ALA A 319 18.86 2.62 -35.76
CA ALA A 319 19.41 3.06 -34.47
C ALA A 319 19.26 4.57 -34.27
N ALA A 320 19.08 4.99 -33.02
CA ALA A 320 19.27 6.37 -32.60
C ALA A 320 20.61 6.48 -31.84
N THR A 321 21.57 7.25 -32.37
CA THR A 321 22.94 7.35 -31.87
C THR A 321 23.32 8.81 -31.57
N GLY A 322 24.20 9.00 -30.58
CA GLY A 322 24.64 10.32 -30.12
C GLY A 322 24.10 10.70 -28.73
N SER A 323 24.36 11.94 -28.29
CA SER A 323 23.98 12.39 -26.94
C SER A 323 22.48 12.65 -26.79
N TYR A 324 21.85 13.21 -27.84
CA TYR A 324 20.44 13.57 -27.85
C TYR A 324 19.87 13.42 -29.25
N VAL A 325 18.75 12.71 -29.39
CA VAL A 325 18.08 12.50 -30.69
C VAL A 325 16.61 12.91 -30.56
N LEU A 326 16.20 13.86 -31.38
CA LEU A 326 14.87 14.45 -31.44
C LEU A 326 14.14 13.98 -32.70
N LEU A 327 12.96 13.38 -32.51
CA LEU A 327 12.03 13.07 -33.61
C LEU A 327 10.72 13.81 -33.35
N SER A 328 10.43 14.80 -34.19
CA SER A 328 9.13 15.47 -34.18
C SER A 328 8.18 14.73 -35.11
N LEU A 329 7.08 14.21 -34.59
CA LEU A 329 6.02 13.60 -35.40
C LEU A 329 4.94 14.61 -35.81
N ASN A 330 5.12 15.90 -35.48
CA ASN A 330 4.33 16.98 -36.05
C ASN A 330 5.29 18.17 -36.23
N ALA A 331 6.11 18.11 -37.27
CA ALA A 331 7.21 19.04 -37.49
C ALA A 331 6.84 20.16 -38.46
N SER A 332 7.30 21.38 -38.24
CA SER A 332 7.15 22.42 -39.27
C SER A 332 7.98 22.10 -40.51
N ASN A 333 7.50 22.54 -41.66
CA ASN A 333 8.25 22.67 -42.90
C ASN A 333 9.48 23.60 -42.68
N PRO A 334 10.72 23.13 -42.88
CA PRO A 334 11.93 23.91 -42.58
C PRO A 334 12.17 25.12 -43.51
N GLN A 335 11.41 25.24 -44.59
CA GLN A 335 11.51 26.32 -45.59
C GLN A 335 10.48 27.41 -45.31
N THR A 336 9.30 27.05 -44.81
CA THR A 336 8.19 28.00 -44.56
C THR A 336 7.95 28.28 -43.08
N GLY A 337 8.39 27.39 -42.19
CA GLY A 337 8.08 27.43 -40.76
C GLY A 337 6.63 27.06 -40.41
N LEU A 338 5.82 26.66 -41.40
CA LEU A 338 4.42 26.25 -41.22
C LEU A 338 4.30 24.73 -41.15
N SER A 339 3.24 24.23 -40.53
CA SER A 339 2.91 22.80 -40.46
C SER A 339 1.82 22.44 -41.48
N GLU A 340 1.90 21.24 -42.06
CA GLU A 340 0.86 20.63 -42.87
C GLU A 340 -0.17 19.93 -41.97
N ILE A 341 -1.46 19.94 -42.32
CA ILE A 341 -2.47 19.28 -41.49
C ILE A 341 -2.21 17.77 -41.43
N GLY A 342 -2.10 17.25 -40.20
CA GLY A 342 -2.03 15.83 -39.90
C GLY A 342 -0.63 15.41 -39.46
N SER A 343 -0.55 14.62 -38.41
CA SER A 343 0.72 14.26 -37.80
C SER A 343 1.33 12.99 -38.41
N GLY A 344 2.64 12.89 -38.34
CA GLY A 344 3.40 11.75 -38.82
C GLY A 344 3.28 10.50 -37.95
N THR A 345 3.61 9.36 -38.57
CA THR A 345 3.66 8.05 -37.91
C THR A 345 5.02 7.40 -38.12
N LEU A 346 5.68 6.98 -37.04
CA LEU A 346 6.87 6.14 -37.07
C LEU A 346 6.47 4.67 -36.88
N THR A 347 6.79 3.80 -37.84
CA THR A 347 6.50 2.36 -37.76
C THR A 347 7.78 1.54 -37.74
N ILE A 348 7.97 0.71 -36.73
CA ILE A 348 9.00 -0.34 -36.71
C ILE A 348 8.35 -1.61 -37.26
N ALA A 349 8.71 -2.02 -38.46
CA ALA A 349 8.06 -3.13 -39.15
C ALA A 349 8.32 -4.48 -38.46
N ASN A 350 7.45 -5.47 -38.72
CA ASN A 350 7.69 -6.85 -38.27
C ASN A 350 9.06 -7.36 -38.78
N GLY A 351 9.82 -8.00 -37.88
CA GLY A 351 11.18 -8.46 -38.12
C GLY A 351 12.25 -7.36 -38.10
N ALA A 352 11.88 -6.08 -37.99
CA ALA A 352 12.82 -4.98 -37.86
C ALA A 352 13.19 -4.70 -36.39
N ALA A 353 14.32 -4.04 -36.17
CA ALA A 353 14.77 -3.57 -34.87
C ALA A 353 15.07 -2.06 -34.91
N PHE A 354 14.67 -1.33 -33.87
CA PHE A 354 15.06 0.07 -33.63
C PHE A 354 15.76 0.16 -32.27
N ASN A 355 17.08 0.40 -32.29
CA ASN A 355 17.90 0.44 -31.10
C ASN A 355 18.25 1.89 -30.71
N ASP A 356 17.66 2.35 -29.61
CA ASP A 356 18.08 3.57 -28.95
C ASP A 356 19.40 3.33 -28.19
N GLN A 357 20.47 3.90 -28.75
CA GLN A 357 21.84 3.86 -28.26
C GLN A 357 22.30 5.25 -27.74
N THR A 358 21.37 6.15 -27.46
CA THR A 358 21.69 7.49 -26.99
C THR A 358 22.41 7.49 -25.64
N THR A 359 23.36 8.41 -25.45
CA THR A 359 24.32 8.30 -24.35
C THR A 359 24.11 9.27 -23.18
N ASP A 360 23.36 10.36 -23.37
CA ASP A 360 23.20 11.44 -22.36
C ASP A 360 21.72 11.83 -22.18
N SER A 361 21.22 12.83 -22.92
CA SER A 361 19.84 13.34 -22.83
C SER A 361 18.76 12.41 -23.41
N GLY A 362 19.15 11.32 -24.07
CA GLY A 362 18.23 10.28 -24.52
C GLY A 362 17.64 10.46 -25.92
N LEU A 363 16.73 9.55 -26.27
CA LEU A 363 15.83 9.68 -27.41
C LEU A 363 14.56 10.41 -26.97
N TYR A 364 14.14 11.41 -27.72
CA TYR A 364 12.93 12.19 -27.45
C TYR A 364 12.04 12.24 -28.70
N ILE A 365 10.96 11.47 -28.68
CA ILE A 365 9.93 11.47 -29.73
C ILE A 365 8.74 12.29 -29.25
N TYR A 366 8.45 13.39 -29.94
CA TYR A 366 7.49 14.39 -29.50
C TYR A 366 6.61 14.89 -30.65
N THR A 367 5.61 15.68 -30.28
CA THR A 367 4.69 16.33 -31.21
C THR A 367 4.62 17.81 -30.87
N ASN A 368 4.47 18.66 -31.89
CA ASN A 368 4.15 20.07 -31.69
C ASN A 368 2.65 20.30 -31.91
N ASN A 369 2.11 21.28 -31.21
CA ASN A 369 0.75 21.78 -31.42
C ASN A 369 0.83 23.08 -32.23
N PHE A 370 0.28 23.08 -33.45
CA PHE A 370 0.24 24.24 -34.34
C PHE A 370 -1.17 24.85 -34.47
N GLY A 371 -2.13 24.43 -33.65
CA GLY A 371 -3.50 24.91 -33.66
C GLY A 371 -4.51 23.79 -33.44
N THR A 372 -5.81 24.09 -33.57
CA THR A 372 -6.88 23.11 -33.31
C THR A 372 -6.96 21.99 -34.35
N ASP A 373 -6.58 22.29 -35.59
CA ASP A 373 -6.72 21.37 -36.73
C ASP A 373 -5.44 20.54 -36.95
N ASP A 374 -4.35 20.92 -36.28
CA ASP A 374 -3.04 20.27 -36.32
C ASP A 374 -2.36 20.34 -34.94
N ASP A 375 -3.01 19.71 -33.97
CA ASP A 375 -2.62 19.75 -32.55
C ASP A 375 -1.59 18.66 -32.16
N GLY A 376 -1.17 17.83 -33.12
CA GLY A 376 -0.25 16.72 -32.88
C GLY A 376 -0.92 15.44 -32.35
N SER A 377 -2.23 15.43 -32.11
CA SER A 377 -2.93 14.33 -31.40
C SER A 377 -2.97 13.00 -32.17
N THR A 378 -2.79 13.04 -33.49
CA THR A 378 -2.82 11.85 -34.36
C THR A 378 -1.47 11.16 -34.51
N ALA A 379 -0.39 11.76 -33.97
CA ALA A 379 0.94 11.21 -34.06
C ALA A 379 1.06 9.86 -33.34
N ALA A 380 1.74 8.91 -33.97
CA ALA A 380 1.89 7.57 -33.42
C ALA A 380 3.27 6.96 -33.67
N VAL A 381 3.72 6.17 -32.70
CA VAL A 381 4.80 5.20 -32.84
C VAL A 381 4.17 3.81 -32.80
N ASN A 382 4.28 3.07 -33.92
CA ASN A 382 3.76 1.71 -34.05
C ASN A 382 4.91 0.71 -34.05
N ASN A 383 5.08 -0.02 -32.93
CA ASN A 383 6.09 -1.06 -32.81
C ASN A 383 5.51 -2.45 -33.15
N GLN A 384 5.80 -2.95 -34.35
CA GLN A 384 5.49 -4.32 -34.76
C GLN A 384 6.72 -5.24 -34.74
N GLY A 385 7.92 -4.66 -34.62
CA GLY A 385 9.21 -5.33 -34.55
C GLY A 385 9.77 -5.34 -33.14
N THR A 386 11.03 -4.94 -32.99
CA THR A 386 11.71 -4.81 -31.68
C THR A 386 12.19 -3.38 -31.45
N PHE A 387 11.66 -2.71 -30.43
CA PHE A 387 12.25 -1.49 -29.88
C PHE A 387 13.25 -1.88 -28.79
N ILE A 388 14.49 -1.39 -28.86
CA ILE A 388 15.54 -1.69 -27.88
C ILE A 388 16.01 -0.37 -27.27
N LYS A 389 16.06 -0.29 -25.94
CA LYS A 389 16.74 0.79 -25.22
C LYS A 389 18.02 0.23 -24.61
N SER A 390 19.17 0.49 -25.24
CA SER A 390 20.48 -0.01 -24.80
C SER A 390 21.49 1.08 -24.46
N GLY A 391 21.27 2.32 -24.91
CA GLY A 391 22.15 3.46 -24.65
C GLY A 391 22.24 3.86 -23.18
N SER A 392 23.33 4.54 -22.80
CA SER A 392 23.60 4.95 -21.41
C SER A 392 22.78 6.14 -20.92
N ALA A 393 21.99 6.79 -21.79
CA ALA A 393 21.09 7.85 -21.38
C ALA A 393 20.13 7.39 -20.27
N ALA A 394 19.97 8.22 -19.25
CA ALA A 394 19.17 7.89 -18.07
C ALA A 394 17.68 7.68 -18.42
N THR A 395 17.15 8.46 -19.35
CA THR A 395 15.74 8.36 -19.78
C THR A 395 15.62 8.66 -21.26
N SER A 396 14.79 7.89 -21.95
CA SER A 396 14.28 8.18 -23.30
C SER A 396 12.76 8.29 -23.24
N THR A 397 12.18 9.29 -23.91
CA THR A 397 10.77 9.65 -23.76
C THR A 397 10.04 9.60 -25.10
N ILE A 398 8.84 9.02 -25.10
CA ILE A 398 7.91 9.02 -26.22
C ILE A 398 6.61 9.68 -25.77
N LEU A 399 6.31 10.87 -26.29
CA LEU A 399 5.09 11.63 -25.99
C LEU A 399 3.96 11.39 -27.00
N ALA A 400 4.27 10.77 -28.14
CA ALA A 400 3.26 10.33 -29.10
C ALA A 400 2.57 9.04 -28.62
N VAL A 401 1.40 8.73 -29.18
CA VAL A 401 0.71 7.45 -28.90
C VAL A 401 1.64 6.29 -29.26
N PHE A 402 1.90 5.39 -28.31
CA PHE A 402 2.78 4.24 -28.52
C PHE A 402 1.96 2.94 -28.58
N ASN A 403 1.75 2.43 -29.80
CA ASN A 403 1.08 1.16 -30.03
C ASN A 403 2.11 0.05 -30.18
N ASN A 404 1.93 -1.04 -29.43
CA ASN A 404 2.86 -2.16 -29.42
C ASN A 404 2.15 -3.45 -29.80
N SER A 405 2.65 -4.11 -30.85
CA SER A 405 2.32 -5.49 -31.18
C SER A 405 3.57 -6.36 -31.35
N GLY A 406 4.71 -5.84 -30.88
CA GLY A 406 6.02 -6.46 -30.97
C GLY A 406 6.72 -6.51 -29.61
N THR A 407 8.05 -6.43 -29.63
CA THR A 407 8.88 -6.47 -28.43
C THR A 407 9.42 -5.08 -28.09
N VAL A 408 9.41 -4.73 -26.81
CA VAL A 408 10.15 -3.63 -26.21
C VAL A 408 11.16 -4.25 -25.24
N ASP A 409 12.45 -4.04 -25.50
CA ASP A 409 13.57 -4.55 -24.71
C ASP A 409 14.33 -3.38 -24.06
N VAL A 410 14.05 -3.10 -22.79
CA VAL A 410 14.71 -2.04 -22.02
C VAL A 410 15.92 -2.63 -21.30
N GLN A 411 17.09 -2.54 -21.92
CA GLN A 411 18.33 -3.13 -21.38
C GLN A 411 18.99 -2.22 -20.34
N SER A 412 18.76 -0.90 -20.41
CA SER A 412 19.35 0.09 -19.49
C SER A 412 18.52 1.38 -19.38
N GLY A 413 18.61 2.05 -18.22
CA GLY A 413 17.91 3.31 -17.95
C GLY A 413 16.39 3.15 -17.98
N ILE A 414 15.69 4.26 -18.28
CA ILE A 414 14.23 4.31 -18.35
C ILE A 414 13.76 4.55 -19.79
N LEU A 415 12.78 3.77 -20.24
CA LEU A 415 11.92 4.15 -21.36
C LEU A 415 10.60 4.70 -20.78
N ASP A 416 10.31 5.98 -21.05
CA ASP A 416 9.12 6.68 -20.61
C ASP A 416 8.10 6.79 -21.74
N LEU A 417 6.97 6.12 -21.57
CA LEU A 417 5.81 6.21 -22.45
C LEU A 417 4.83 7.19 -21.81
N SER A 418 4.89 8.44 -22.26
CA SER A 418 4.17 9.58 -21.67
C SER A 418 2.88 9.92 -22.44
N SER A 419 2.23 8.90 -22.99
CA SER A 419 0.97 9.03 -23.73
C SER A 419 0.18 7.72 -23.66
N GLY A 420 -1.00 7.70 -24.27
CA GLY A 420 -1.80 6.48 -24.41
C GLY A 420 -1.22 5.48 -25.41
N GLY A 421 -1.93 4.39 -25.61
CA GLY A 421 -1.55 3.38 -26.61
C GLY A 421 -2.33 2.09 -26.47
N THR A 422 -2.22 1.25 -27.49
CA THR A 422 -2.79 -0.10 -27.51
C THR A 422 -1.68 -1.16 -27.53
N ASP A 423 -1.84 -2.20 -26.70
CA ASP A 423 -0.87 -3.30 -26.60
C ASP A 423 -1.58 -4.62 -26.94
N VAL A 424 -1.26 -5.18 -28.12
CA VAL A 424 -1.90 -6.39 -28.66
C VAL A 424 -0.82 -7.42 -29.00
N GLY A 425 -0.69 -8.48 -28.19
CA GLY A 425 0.44 -9.41 -28.28
C GLY A 425 1.80 -8.78 -27.98
N ALA A 426 1.82 -7.68 -27.22
CA ALA A 426 3.01 -6.92 -26.86
C ALA A 426 3.89 -7.68 -25.87
N THR A 427 5.22 -7.55 -25.99
CA THR A 427 6.17 -8.04 -24.98
C THR A 427 7.05 -6.90 -24.49
N TYR A 428 7.08 -6.67 -23.17
CA TYR A 428 8.01 -5.76 -22.50
C TYR A 428 9.00 -6.59 -21.67
N LYS A 429 10.30 -6.42 -21.88
CA LYS A 429 11.36 -7.17 -21.18
C LYS A 429 12.61 -6.32 -20.97
N GLY A 430 13.58 -6.86 -20.22
CA GLY A 430 14.91 -6.27 -20.04
C GLY A 430 15.17 -5.81 -18.60
N ALA A 431 16.43 -5.42 -18.33
CA ALA A 431 16.91 -5.09 -16.99
C ALA A 431 16.66 -3.63 -16.56
N GLY A 432 16.21 -2.77 -17.47
CA GLY A 432 15.87 -1.38 -17.17
C GLY A 432 14.42 -1.19 -16.74
N THR A 433 14.00 0.07 -16.72
CA THR A 433 12.67 0.49 -16.27
C THR A 433 11.77 0.86 -17.45
N ILE A 434 10.55 0.33 -17.46
CA ILE A 434 9.46 0.89 -18.28
C ILE A 434 8.60 1.81 -17.40
N ARG A 435 8.38 3.05 -17.85
CA ARG A 435 7.53 4.00 -17.15
C ARG A 435 6.31 4.34 -18.00
N PHE A 436 5.14 4.27 -17.40
CA PHE A 436 3.88 4.74 -17.98
C PHE A 436 3.45 5.98 -17.22
N SER A 437 3.53 7.13 -17.89
CA SER A 437 3.40 8.41 -17.18
C SER A 437 2.02 9.05 -17.26
N THR A 438 1.31 8.86 -18.37
CA THR A 438 -0.03 9.42 -18.60
C THR A 438 -0.80 8.58 -19.60
N GLY A 439 -2.06 8.95 -19.88
CA GLY A 439 -2.87 8.31 -20.89
C GLY A 439 -3.47 6.97 -20.46
N THR A 440 -4.31 6.40 -21.33
CA THR A 440 -4.97 5.11 -21.10
C THR A 440 -4.28 4.04 -21.94
N ARG A 441 -3.98 2.88 -21.34
CA ARG A 441 -3.37 1.73 -22.02
C ARG A 441 -4.04 0.42 -21.60
N THR A 442 -4.21 -0.49 -22.55
CA THR A 442 -4.73 -1.84 -22.29
C THR A 442 -3.81 -2.87 -22.91
N LEU A 443 -3.31 -3.78 -22.07
CA LEU A 443 -2.62 -4.99 -22.50
C LEU A 443 -3.66 -6.09 -22.66
N ASP A 444 -3.75 -6.65 -23.86
CA ASP A 444 -4.58 -7.82 -24.12
C ASP A 444 -4.03 -9.07 -23.41
N THR A 445 -4.78 -10.18 -23.52
CA THR A 445 -4.43 -11.45 -22.87
C THR A 445 -3.17 -12.09 -23.44
N ALA A 446 -2.76 -11.73 -24.67
CA ALA A 446 -1.54 -12.22 -25.31
C ALA A 446 -0.31 -11.39 -24.95
N SER A 447 -0.48 -10.22 -24.34
CA SER A 447 0.61 -9.32 -23.96
C SER A 447 1.32 -9.73 -22.66
N SER A 448 2.55 -9.29 -22.47
CA SER A 448 3.34 -9.56 -21.26
C SER A 448 4.27 -8.42 -20.85
N ILE A 449 4.44 -8.24 -19.55
CA ILE A 449 5.48 -7.40 -18.93
C ILE A 449 6.36 -8.27 -18.04
N ALA A 450 7.65 -8.32 -18.37
CA ALA A 450 8.70 -9.03 -17.66
C ALA A 450 10.00 -8.20 -17.54
N THR A 451 9.88 -6.87 -17.50
CA THR A 451 11.00 -5.97 -17.19
C THR A 451 11.43 -6.09 -15.73
N ALA A 452 12.62 -5.59 -15.39
CA ALA A 452 13.03 -5.49 -13.99
C ALA A 452 12.11 -4.54 -13.22
N ASP A 453 12.04 -3.27 -13.64
CA ASP A 453 11.24 -2.25 -12.95
C ASP A 453 10.11 -1.73 -13.84
N VAL A 454 8.98 -1.42 -13.21
CA VAL A 454 7.80 -0.84 -13.83
C VAL A 454 7.30 0.32 -12.98
N VAL A 455 7.15 1.49 -13.59
CA VAL A 455 6.70 2.70 -12.89
C VAL A 455 5.38 3.20 -13.47
N PHE A 456 4.41 3.42 -12.60
CA PHE A 456 3.13 4.06 -12.87
C PHE A 456 3.08 5.40 -12.13
N ASN A 457 3.23 6.50 -12.85
CA ASN A 457 3.15 7.84 -12.25
C ASN A 457 2.00 8.70 -12.81
N GLY A 458 1.05 8.07 -13.51
CA GLY A 458 -0.18 8.68 -13.98
C GLY A 458 -0.88 7.79 -15.00
N GLY A 459 -1.98 8.29 -15.56
CA GLY A 459 -2.78 7.54 -16.54
C GLY A 459 -3.55 6.35 -15.94
N THR A 460 -4.12 5.53 -16.82
CA THR A 460 -4.84 4.31 -16.47
C THR A 460 -4.30 3.13 -17.28
N MET A 461 -4.05 2.00 -16.63
CA MET A 461 -3.58 0.79 -17.27
C MET A 461 -4.45 -0.41 -16.89
N THR A 462 -4.90 -1.18 -17.89
CA THR A 462 -5.49 -2.49 -17.67
C THR A 462 -4.55 -3.58 -18.17
N VAL A 463 -4.20 -4.53 -17.30
CA VAL A 463 -3.32 -5.66 -17.62
C VAL A 463 -4.13 -6.95 -17.65
N ASN A 464 -4.54 -7.39 -18.85
CA ASN A 464 -5.22 -8.68 -19.03
C ASN A 464 -4.26 -9.84 -19.27
N GLY A 465 -3.02 -9.55 -19.66
CA GLY A 465 -1.97 -10.51 -19.95
C GLY A 465 -1.06 -10.82 -18.75
N ILE A 466 0.15 -11.33 -19.02
CA ILE A 466 1.11 -11.72 -17.98
C ILE A 466 1.79 -10.48 -17.41
N TYR A 467 1.86 -10.38 -16.08
CA TYR A 467 2.67 -9.38 -15.38
C TYR A 467 3.63 -10.06 -14.39
N ALA A 468 4.93 -9.94 -14.65
CA ALA A 468 5.98 -10.57 -13.88
C ALA A 468 7.22 -9.68 -13.79
N ALA A 469 7.08 -8.53 -13.12
CA ALA A 469 8.21 -7.64 -12.87
C ALA A 469 9.19 -8.30 -11.87
N SER A 470 10.48 -8.40 -12.20
CA SER A 470 11.43 -9.09 -11.31
C SER A 470 12.03 -8.19 -10.21
N GLY A 471 12.04 -6.87 -10.44
CA GLY A 471 12.44 -5.81 -9.53
C GLY A 471 11.23 -5.15 -8.87
N SER A 472 11.00 -3.86 -9.11
CA SER A 472 9.94 -3.09 -8.45
C SER A 472 8.78 -2.72 -9.37
N THR A 473 7.56 -2.81 -8.83
CA THR A 473 6.40 -2.05 -9.31
C THR A 473 6.22 -0.82 -8.43
N THR A 474 6.39 0.37 -9.00
CA THR A 474 6.21 1.64 -8.28
C THR A 474 4.96 2.36 -8.77
N MET A 475 4.12 2.82 -7.84
CA MET A 475 2.90 3.57 -8.09
C MET A 475 2.91 4.85 -7.26
N SER A 476 2.88 6.01 -7.93
CA SER A 476 2.74 7.32 -7.25
C SER A 476 1.41 8.01 -7.56
N SER A 477 0.76 7.63 -8.66
CA SER A 477 -0.46 8.25 -9.19
C SER A 477 -1.03 7.37 -10.31
N GLY A 478 -2.21 7.74 -10.82
CA GLY A 478 -2.92 6.97 -11.85
C GLY A 478 -3.64 5.74 -11.31
N ALA A 479 -4.05 4.85 -12.21
CA ALA A 479 -4.70 3.59 -11.88
C ALA A 479 -4.11 2.40 -12.65
N VAL A 480 -3.97 1.25 -11.99
CA VAL A 480 -3.56 -0.01 -12.61
C VAL A 480 -4.52 -1.12 -12.19
N THR A 481 -5.16 -1.77 -13.16
CA THR A 481 -6.06 -2.91 -12.94
C THR A 481 -5.38 -4.20 -13.41
N PHE A 482 -5.13 -5.12 -12.48
CA PHE A 482 -4.64 -6.46 -12.78
C PHE A 482 -5.81 -7.45 -12.97
N ALA A 483 -6.19 -7.70 -14.22
CA ALA A 483 -7.25 -8.65 -14.59
C ALA A 483 -6.75 -10.11 -14.70
N ALA A 484 -5.45 -10.32 -14.53
CA ALA A 484 -4.79 -11.63 -14.44
C ALA A 484 -3.90 -11.69 -13.18
N ALA A 485 -3.50 -12.89 -12.78
CA ALA A 485 -2.56 -13.03 -11.67
C ALA A 485 -1.22 -12.37 -12.02
N ALA A 486 -0.70 -11.56 -11.10
CA ALA A 486 0.48 -10.73 -11.30
C ALA A 486 1.54 -11.03 -10.23
N THR A 487 2.81 -10.84 -10.60
CA THR A 487 3.94 -10.95 -9.67
C THR A 487 4.87 -9.76 -9.80
N THR A 488 5.44 -9.33 -8.66
CA THR A 488 6.46 -8.29 -8.62
C THR A 488 7.49 -8.59 -7.52
N GLY A 489 8.72 -8.10 -7.65
CA GLY A 489 9.73 -8.22 -6.60
C GLY A 489 9.41 -7.33 -5.40
N MET A 490 9.15 -6.04 -5.61
CA MET A 490 8.73 -5.09 -4.57
C MET A 490 7.54 -4.27 -5.06
N LEU A 491 6.61 -3.94 -4.17
CA LEU A 491 5.55 -2.98 -4.44
C LEU A 491 5.80 -1.70 -3.65
N VAL A 492 5.98 -0.58 -4.35
CA VAL A 492 6.08 0.75 -3.73
C VAL A 492 4.82 1.53 -4.12
N GLN A 493 3.91 1.73 -3.17
CA GLN A 493 2.67 2.48 -3.39
C GLN A 493 2.68 3.74 -2.53
N SER A 494 2.89 4.87 -3.20
CA SER A 494 2.89 6.22 -2.63
C SER A 494 1.70 7.07 -3.08
N GLY A 495 0.81 6.47 -3.88
CA GLY A 495 -0.42 7.07 -4.38
C GLY A 495 -1.08 6.18 -5.44
N GLY A 496 -2.09 6.71 -6.11
CA GLY A 496 -2.83 6.01 -7.17
C GLY A 496 -3.77 4.90 -6.69
N LEU A 497 -4.43 4.28 -7.66
CA LEU A 497 -5.37 3.16 -7.48
C LEU A 497 -4.75 1.86 -8.02
N LEU A 498 -4.67 0.82 -7.20
CA LEU A 498 -4.41 -0.54 -7.64
C LEU A 498 -5.73 -1.32 -7.58
N ASP A 499 -6.18 -1.87 -8.70
CA ASP A 499 -7.46 -2.54 -8.82
C ASP A 499 -7.33 -3.94 -9.45
N GLY A 500 -8.41 -4.71 -9.45
CA GLY A 500 -8.54 -6.02 -10.08
C GLY A 500 -9.07 -7.09 -9.14
N ASP A 501 -9.59 -8.16 -9.72
CA ASP A 501 -10.19 -9.31 -9.03
C ASP A 501 -9.17 -10.46 -8.77
N ARG A 502 -7.92 -10.30 -9.21
CA ARG A 502 -6.89 -11.34 -9.11
C ARG A 502 -5.83 -11.04 -8.06
N THR A 503 -4.96 -12.04 -7.85
CA THR A 503 -3.86 -11.93 -6.89
C THR A 503 -2.65 -11.23 -7.52
N LEU A 504 -2.16 -10.19 -6.85
CA LEU A 504 -0.80 -9.65 -7.03
C LEU A 504 0.09 -10.23 -5.93
N THR A 505 1.12 -11.00 -6.28
CA THR A 505 2.10 -11.54 -5.32
C THR A 505 3.38 -10.69 -5.33
N VAL A 506 3.78 -10.20 -4.16
CA VAL A 506 5.01 -9.42 -3.96
C VAL A 506 6.01 -10.26 -3.18
N SER A 507 7.15 -10.62 -3.79
CA SER A 507 8.10 -11.56 -3.18
C SER A 507 8.99 -10.94 -2.12
N GLY A 508 9.41 -9.69 -2.32
CA GLY A 508 10.13 -8.84 -1.37
C GLY A 508 9.21 -7.98 -0.51
N THR A 509 9.81 -7.08 0.27
CA THR A 509 9.06 -6.21 1.18
C THR A 509 8.43 -5.05 0.40
N SER A 510 7.14 -4.83 0.61
CA SER A 510 6.41 -3.68 0.05
C SER A 510 6.63 -2.42 0.89
N THR A 511 6.56 -1.25 0.26
CA THR A 511 6.44 0.05 0.95
C THR A 511 5.10 0.67 0.59
N LEU A 512 4.24 0.88 1.58
CA LEU A 512 2.87 1.36 1.41
C LEU A 512 2.70 2.66 2.21
N SER A 513 2.83 3.81 1.54
CA SER A 513 2.76 5.12 2.19
C SER A 513 1.51 5.91 1.82
N ALA A 514 0.90 5.65 0.65
CA ALA A 514 -0.41 6.18 0.32
C ALA A 514 -1.12 5.41 -0.81
N GLY A 515 -2.28 5.91 -1.24
CA GLY A 515 -3.08 5.34 -2.33
C GLY A 515 -4.14 4.36 -1.85
N THR A 516 -4.94 3.85 -2.79
CA THR A 516 -6.03 2.88 -2.51
C THR A 516 -5.78 1.60 -3.30
N GLN A 517 -6.04 0.45 -2.69
CA GLN A 517 -6.19 -0.82 -3.39
C GLN A 517 -7.65 -1.26 -3.36
N SER A 518 -8.25 -1.46 -4.52
CA SER A 518 -9.67 -1.80 -4.69
C SER A 518 -9.88 -3.10 -5.48
N GLY A 519 -11.14 -3.48 -5.61
CA GLY A 519 -11.59 -4.71 -6.23
C GLY A 519 -11.39 -5.93 -5.35
N THR A 520 -12.10 -7.02 -5.67
CA THR A 520 -12.17 -8.24 -4.84
C THR A 520 -10.89 -9.08 -4.81
N GLY A 521 -9.83 -8.62 -5.49
CA GLY A 521 -8.54 -9.30 -5.56
C GLY A 521 -7.76 -9.33 -4.25
N THR A 522 -6.56 -9.92 -4.31
CA THR A 522 -5.66 -10.03 -3.17
C THR A 522 -4.29 -9.44 -3.51
N THR A 523 -3.79 -8.51 -2.70
CA THR A 523 -2.36 -8.20 -2.67
C THR A 523 -1.71 -9.09 -1.64
N PHE A 524 -0.91 -10.07 -2.07
CA PHE A 524 -0.14 -10.93 -1.19
C PHE A 524 1.28 -10.39 -1.04
N ALA A 525 1.50 -9.60 0.01
CA ALA A 525 2.81 -9.09 0.41
C ALA A 525 3.62 -10.21 1.09
N ASN A 526 4.09 -11.17 0.30
CA ASN A 526 4.78 -12.37 0.77
C ASN A 526 6.07 -12.02 1.53
N GLY A 527 6.82 -11.02 1.07
CA GLY A 527 8.00 -10.51 1.79
C GLY A 527 7.70 -9.53 2.93
N GLY A 528 6.42 -9.32 3.28
CA GLY A 528 5.97 -8.34 4.27
C GLY A 528 5.76 -6.94 3.69
N ALA A 529 5.35 -5.99 4.54
CA ALA A 529 5.12 -4.61 4.14
C ALA A 529 5.52 -3.61 5.23
N GLU A 530 6.12 -2.49 4.83
CA GLU A 530 6.30 -1.32 5.69
C GLU A 530 5.26 -0.26 5.35
N PHE A 531 4.50 0.18 6.34
CA PHE A 531 3.56 1.28 6.25
C PHE A 531 4.21 2.53 6.82
N ILE A 532 4.49 3.53 5.97
CA ILE A 532 5.29 4.72 6.32
C ILE A 532 4.48 5.98 6.06
N SER A 533 4.25 6.80 7.09
CA SER A 533 3.58 8.11 6.98
C SER A 533 2.20 8.05 6.26
N THR A 534 1.45 9.15 6.26
CA THR A 534 -0.04 9.12 6.29
C THR A 534 -0.76 8.52 5.06
N GLY A 535 -1.51 7.44 5.30
CA GLY A 535 -2.81 7.17 4.67
C GLY A 535 -2.83 6.17 3.51
N PHE A 536 -2.93 4.88 3.82
CA PHE A 536 -3.16 3.81 2.84
C PHE A 536 -4.60 3.27 2.93
N GLY A 537 -5.21 2.97 1.78
CA GLY A 537 -6.60 2.56 1.68
C GLY A 537 -6.79 1.17 1.08
N LEU A 538 -7.76 0.41 1.60
CA LEU A 538 -8.39 -0.73 0.95
C LEU A 538 -9.87 -0.43 0.71
N ASP A 539 -10.41 -0.96 -0.39
CA ASP A 539 -11.79 -0.75 -0.82
C ASP A 539 -12.28 -1.91 -1.71
N GLY A 540 -13.55 -1.90 -2.15
CA GLY A 540 -14.10 -2.82 -3.16
C GLY A 540 -13.98 -4.32 -2.84
N GLY A 541 -13.89 -4.69 -1.56
CA GLY A 541 -13.67 -6.06 -1.10
C GLY A 541 -12.21 -6.53 -1.13
N ARG A 542 -11.24 -5.62 -1.31
CA ARG A 542 -9.82 -5.95 -1.45
C ARG A 542 -9.26 -6.65 -0.22
N THR A 543 -8.47 -7.69 -0.42
CA THR A 543 -7.65 -8.29 0.65
C THR A 543 -6.18 -7.90 0.53
N LEU A 544 -5.59 -7.32 1.58
CA LEU A 544 -4.14 -7.24 1.75
C LEU A 544 -3.69 -8.34 2.71
N ARG A 545 -2.93 -9.31 2.21
CA ARG A 545 -2.40 -10.42 3.00
C ARG A 545 -0.89 -10.23 3.23
N LEU A 546 -0.49 -10.08 4.50
CA LEU A 546 0.90 -9.97 4.93
C LEU A 546 1.46 -11.38 5.19
N GLY A 547 2.47 -11.79 4.43
CA GLY A 547 3.13 -13.11 4.58
C GLY A 547 4.43 -13.09 5.37
N GLY A 548 5.13 -11.95 5.37
CA GLY A 548 6.43 -11.77 6.04
C GLY A 548 6.36 -10.86 7.26
N THR A 549 7.51 -10.33 7.67
CA THR A 549 7.57 -9.30 8.71
C THR A 549 7.14 -7.96 8.14
N SER A 550 6.15 -7.35 8.78
CA SER A 550 5.56 -6.07 8.38
C SER A 550 5.60 -5.10 9.55
N ALA A 551 5.66 -3.81 9.28
CA ALA A 551 5.71 -2.79 10.33
C ALA A 551 4.90 -1.55 9.96
N ALA A 552 4.30 -0.90 10.97
CA ALA A 552 3.80 0.46 10.86
C ALA A 552 4.81 1.39 11.54
N THR A 553 5.44 2.29 10.77
CA THR A 553 6.54 3.15 11.21
C THR A 553 6.20 4.64 11.02
N GLY A 554 6.65 5.48 11.94
CA GLY A 554 6.40 6.93 11.93
C GLY A 554 5.67 7.44 13.17
N SER A 555 5.20 8.69 13.12
CA SER A 555 4.41 9.31 14.21
C SER A 555 2.96 8.85 14.21
N TYR A 556 2.37 8.75 13.01
CA TYR A 556 0.97 8.39 12.79
C TYR A 556 0.81 7.59 11.50
N VAL A 557 0.18 6.42 11.58
CA VAL A 557 -0.10 5.56 10.43
C VAL A 557 -1.60 5.31 10.34
N LEU A 558 -2.18 5.64 9.19
CA LEU A 558 -3.60 5.55 8.89
C LEU A 558 -3.85 4.45 7.85
N LEU A 559 -4.66 3.45 8.22
CA LEU A 559 -5.15 2.43 7.29
C LEU A 559 -6.68 2.52 7.23
N SER A 560 -7.20 2.99 6.10
CA SER A 560 -8.63 2.98 5.83
C SER A 560 -9.00 1.65 5.18
N LEU A 561 -9.87 0.86 5.79
CA LEU A 561 -10.39 -0.38 5.21
C LEU A 561 -11.69 -0.17 4.42
N ASN A 562 -12.13 1.07 4.26
CA ASN A 562 -13.19 1.45 3.32
C ASN A 562 -12.84 2.82 2.75
N ALA A 563 -11.89 2.87 1.82
CA ALA A 563 -11.30 4.10 1.31
C ALA A 563 -11.93 4.53 -0.01
N SER A 564 -12.04 5.83 -0.29
CA SER A 564 -12.46 6.27 -1.62
C SER A 564 -11.42 5.94 -2.70
N ASN A 565 -11.88 5.66 -3.90
CA ASN A 565 -11.07 5.62 -5.11
C ASN A 565 -10.47 7.03 -5.37
N PRO A 566 -9.12 7.17 -5.41
CA PRO A 566 -8.47 8.48 -5.56
C PRO A 566 -8.64 9.10 -6.95
N GLN A 567 -9.12 8.34 -7.94
CA GLN A 567 -9.40 8.86 -9.30
C GLN A 567 -10.81 9.46 -9.42
N THR A 568 -11.79 8.91 -8.69
CA THR A 568 -13.21 9.31 -8.82
C THR A 568 -13.75 10.03 -7.58
N GLY A 569 -13.10 9.88 -6.42
CA GLY A 569 -13.57 10.36 -5.13
C GLY A 569 -14.75 9.54 -4.56
N LEU A 570 -15.15 8.45 -5.21
CA LEU A 570 -16.24 7.56 -4.81
C LEU A 570 -15.69 6.26 -4.21
N SER A 571 -16.47 5.60 -3.38
CA SER A 571 -16.16 4.26 -2.83
C SER A 571 -16.82 3.18 -3.68
N GLU A 572 -16.16 2.05 -3.85
CA GLU A 572 -16.73 0.84 -4.44
C GLU A 572 -17.45 0.01 -3.37
N ILE A 573 -18.50 -0.72 -3.73
CA ILE A 573 -19.25 -1.50 -2.74
C ILE A 573 -18.36 -2.61 -2.15
N GLY A 574 -18.24 -2.60 -0.83
CA GLY A 574 -17.60 -3.66 -0.05
C GLY A 574 -16.27 -3.22 0.52
N SER A 575 -16.07 -3.47 1.81
CA SER A 575 -14.88 -3.00 2.51
C SER A 575 -13.70 -3.96 2.38
N GLY A 576 -12.50 -3.42 2.53
CA GLY A 576 -11.26 -4.17 2.51
C GLY A 576 -11.00 -5.01 3.77
N THR A 577 -10.12 -5.99 3.61
CA THR A 577 -9.65 -6.88 4.68
C THR A 577 -8.12 -6.87 4.77
N LEU A 578 -7.58 -6.59 5.97
CA LEU A 578 -6.17 -6.78 6.28
C LEU A 578 -5.97 -8.14 6.95
N THR A 579 -5.13 -9.01 6.39
CA THR A 579 -4.83 -10.33 6.97
C THR A 579 -3.35 -10.43 7.32
N ILE A 580 -3.04 -10.74 8.57
CA ILE A 580 -1.70 -11.13 9.03
C ILE A 580 -1.67 -12.66 8.97
N ALA A 581 -0.97 -13.24 7.99
CA ALA A 581 -0.98 -14.68 7.75
C ALA A 581 -0.27 -15.45 8.87
N ASN A 582 -0.50 -16.77 8.93
CA ASN A 582 0.23 -17.66 9.84
C ASN A 582 1.76 -17.54 9.61
N GLY A 583 2.51 -17.39 10.70
CA GLY A 583 3.97 -17.17 10.67
C GLY A 583 4.40 -15.73 10.37
N ALA A 584 3.49 -14.87 9.90
CA ALA A 584 3.77 -13.45 9.67
C ALA A 584 3.74 -12.65 10.97
N THR A 585 4.41 -11.50 10.98
CA THR A 585 4.38 -10.54 12.09
C THR A 585 4.00 -9.16 11.56
N PHE A 586 3.08 -8.46 12.23
CA PHE A 586 2.81 -7.05 12.01
C PHE A 586 3.14 -6.27 13.29
N ASN A 587 4.22 -5.49 13.25
CA ASN A 587 4.70 -4.72 14.39
C ASN A 587 4.34 -3.24 14.25
N ASP A 588 3.44 -2.78 15.08
CA ASP A 588 3.18 -1.37 15.27
C ASP A 588 4.31 -0.73 16.09
N GLN A 589 5.12 0.06 15.39
CA GLN A 589 6.28 0.81 15.91
C GLN A 589 6.01 2.32 15.93
N THR A 590 4.75 2.73 15.83
CA THR A 590 4.38 4.15 15.82
C THR A 590 4.76 4.86 17.13
N THR A 591 5.16 6.12 17.02
CA THR A 591 5.88 6.82 18.11
C THR A 591 5.08 7.89 18.84
N ASP A 592 3.98 8.40 18.25
CA ASP A 592 3.20 9.52 18.78
C ASP A 592 1.68 9.21 18.76
N SER A 593 0.96 9.61 17.70
CA SER A 593 -0.50 9.42 17.55
C SER A 593 -0.94 7.96 17.31
N GLY A 594 0.00 7.04 17.09
CA GLY A 594 -0.29 5.61 17.02
C GLY A 594 -0.60 5.07 15.62
N LEU A 595 -0.95 3.79 15.58
CA LEU A 595 -1.57 3.15 14.43
C LEU A 595 -3.09 3.31 14.56
N TYR A 596 -3.73 3.75 13.47
CA TYR A 596 -5.18 3.91 13.41
C TYR A 596 -5.74 3.18 12.19
N ILE A 597 -6.39 2.04 12.43
CA ILE A 597 -7.09 1.26 11.41
C ILE A 597 -8.59 1.56 11.53
N TYR A 598 -9.17 2.12 10.47
CA TYR A 598 -10.53 2.65 10.51
C TYR A 598 -11.31 2.34 9.23
N THR A 599 -12.60 2.69 9.26
CA THR A 599 -13.53 2.52 8.14
C THR A 599 -14.28 3.83 7.93
N ASN A 600 -14.64 4.12 6.68
CA ASN A 600 -15.55 5.23 6.35
C ASN A 600 -16.92 4.66 5.99
N ASN A 601 -17.95 5.46 6.25
CA ASN A 601 -19.32 5.18 5.83
C ASN A 601 -19.64 6.06 4.61
N PHE A 602 -19.88 5.44 3.46
CA PHE A 602 -20.24 6.11 2.20
C PHE A 602 -21.71 5.93 1.81
N GLY A 603 -22.54 5.36 2.69
CA GLY A 603 -23.96 5.12 2.45
C GLY A 603 -24.42 3.80 3.06
N THR A 604 -25.68 3.42 2.81
CA THR A 604 -26.26 2.18 3.37
C THR A 604 -25.66 0.91 2.78
N ASP A 605 -25.24 0.96 1.52
CA ASP A 605 -24.74 -0.20 0.79
C ASP A 605 -23.22 -0.37 0.92
N ASP A 606 -22.53 0.66 1.43
CA ASP A 606 -21.09 0.70 1.67
C ASP A 606 -20.78 1.49 2.96
N ASP A 607 -21.28 0.98 4.08
CA ASP A 607 -21.23 1.62 5.39
C ASP A 607 -19.93 1.32 6.16
N GLY A 608 -19.00 0.56 5.57
CA GLY A 608 -17.76 0.14 6.21
C GLY A 608 -17.91 -1.07 7.16
N SER A 609 -19.10 -1.63 7.34
CA SER A 609 -19.38 -2.66 8.37
C SER A 609 -18.72 -4.01 8.10
N THR A 610 -18.34 -4.29 6.85
CA THR A 610 -17.70 -5.55 6.44
C THR A 610 -16.17 -5.54 6.58
N ALA A 611 -15.58 -4.40 6.92
CA ALA A 611 -14.14 -4.27 7.06
C ALA A 611 -13.60 -5.13 8.21
N ALA A 612 -12.49 -5.82 7.96
CA ALA A 612 -11.91 -6.73 8.95
C ALA A 612 -10.38 -6.67 8.99
N VAL A 613 -9.85 -6.88 10.20
CA VAL A 613 -8.46 -7.24 10.46
C VAL A 613 -8.45 -8.69 10.97
N ASN A 614 -7.79 -9.58 10.23
CA ASN A 614 -7.68 -10.99 10.57
C ASN A 614 -6.23 -11.30 11.00
N ASN A 615 -6.01 -11.49 12.29
CA ASN A 615 -4.71 -11.85 12.83
C ASN A 615 -4.58 -13.38 13.01
N GLN A 616 -3.89 -14.04 12.09
CA GLN A 616 -3.53 -15.47 12.17
C GLN A 616 -2.05 -15.67 12.58
N GLY A 617 -1.24 -14.61 12.47
CA GLY A 617 0.16 -14.57 12.84
C GLY A 617 0.39 -13.89 14.19
N THR A 618 1.30 -12.92 14.24
CA THR A 618 1.58 -12.11 15.44
C THR A 618 1.37 -10.63 15.16
N PHE A 619 0.44 -10.00 15.90
CA PHE A 619 0.36 -8.55 16.01
C PHE A 619 1.18 -8.10 17.21
N VAL A 620 2.10 -7.16 17.02
CA VAL A 620 2.94 -6.60 18.09
C VAL A 620 2.65 -5.11 18.21
N LYS A 621 2.38 -4.61 19.42
CA LYS A 621 2.40 -3.18 19.73
C LYS A 621 3.65 -2.87 20.54
N SER A 622 4.69 -2.33 19.89
CA SER A 622 5.98 -2.03 20.52
C SER A 622 6.35 -0.55 20.51
N GLY A 623 5.76 0.24 19.60
CA GLY A 623 6.01 1.68 19.47
C GLY A 623 5.64 2.51 20.69
N SER A 624 6.29 3.67 20.89
CA SER A 624 6.08 4.54 22.06
C SER A 624 4.75 5.31 22.06
N ALA A 625 3.96 5.24 20.98
CA ALA A 625 2.63 5.83 20.93
C ALA A 625 1.76 5.34 22.09
N ALA A 626 1.06 6.27 22.73
CA ALA A 626 0.27 5.98 23.93
C ALA A 626 -0.87 5.00 23.64
N THR A 627 -1.54 5.15 22.49
CA THR A 627 -2.64 4.29 22.06
C THR A 627 -2.54 4.03 20.57
N SER A 628 -2.84 2.79 20.16
CA SER A 628 -3.14 2.43 18.78
C SER A 628 -4.54 1.82 18.73
N THR A 629 -5.34 2.20 17.74
CA THR A 629 -6.77 1.88 17.70
C THR A 629 -7.13 1.12 16.43
N ILE A 630 -7.91 0.06 16.61
CA ILE A 630 -8.51 -0.72 15.53
C ILE A 630 -10.04 -0.59 15.66
N LEU A 631 -10.66 0.14 14.72
CA LEU A 631 -12.11 0.37 14.66
C LEU A 631 -12.83 -0.62 13.72
N ALA A 632 -12.08 -1.36 12.90
CA ALA A 632 -12.63 -2.46 12.12
C ALA A 632 -12.83 -3.71 12.98
N VAL A 633 -13.63 -4.67 12.50
CA VAL A 633 -13.77 -5.97 13.17
C VAL A 633 -12.40 -6.63 13.29
N PHE A 634 -12.00 -7.01 14.51
CA PHE A 634 -10.70 -7.64 14.75
C PHE A 634 -10.88 -9.11 15.11
N ASN A 635 -10.58 -10.00 14.17
CA ASN A 635 -10.61 -11.45 14.40
C ASN A 635 -9.21 -11.95 14.70
N ASN A 636 -9.07 -12.78 15.73
CA ASN A 636 -7.77 -13.28 16.15
C ASN A 636 -7.77 -14.80 16.28
N SER A 637 -6.86 -15.45 15.59
CA SER A 637 -6.50 -16.85 15.80
C SER A 637 -5.00 -17.05 16.03
N GLY A 638 -4.26 -15.94 16.17
CA GLY A 638 -2.84 -15.90 16.43
C GLY A 638 -2.52 -15.22 17.77
N THR A 639 -1.39 -14.50 17.79
CA THR A 639 -0.89 -13.80 18.98
C THR A 639 -1.04 -12.29 18.83
N VAL A 640 -1.46 -11.63 19.91
CA VAL A 640 -1.37 -10.19 20.14
C VAL A 640 -0.40 -9.97 21.30
N ASP A 641 0.71 -9.27 21.05
CA ASP A 641 1.74 -8.95 22.04
C ASP A 641 1.82 -7.43 22.25
N VAL A 642 1.27 -6.94 23.35
CA VAL A 642 1.27 -5.51 23.70
C VAL A 642 2.46 -5.23 24.62
N GLN A 643 3.56 -4.77 24.04
CA GLN A 643 4.81 -4.51 24.76
C GLN A 643 4.85 -3.10 25.36
N SER A 644 4.02 -2.17 24.88
CA SER A 644 3.96 -0.79 25.36
C SER A 644 2.61 -0.12 25.05
N GLY A 645 2.24 0.85 25.89
CA GLY A 645 1.01 1.64 25.69
C GLY A 645 -0.26 0.79 25.67
N ILE A 646 -1.26 1.26 24.93
CA ILE A 646 -2.56 0.61 24.78
C ILE A 646 -2.78 0.16 23.33
N LEU A 647 -3.22 -1.09 23.16
CA LEU A 647 -3.93 -1.52 21.95
C LEU A 647 -5.43 -1.47 22.24
N ASP A 648 -6.15 -0.61 21.52
CA ASP A 648 -7.58 -0.38 21.67
C ASP A 648 -8.37 -1.05 20.54
N LEU A 649 -9.18 -2.05 20.88
CA LEU A 649 -10.07 -2.74 19.98
C LEU A 649 -11.49 -2.19 20.20
N SER A 650 -11.92 -1.31 19.30
CA SER A 650 -13.16 -0.54 19.44
C SER A 650 -14.37 -1.15 18.76
N SER A 651 -14.17 -2.22 17.98
CA SER A 651 -15.24 -2.98 17.34
C SER A 651 -15.32 -4.40 17.87
N GLY A 652 -16.23 -5.19 17.30
CA GLY A 652 -16.40 -6.60 17.63
C GLY A 652 -15.29 -7.48 17.05
N GLY A 653 -15.46 -8.78 17.24
CA GLY A 653 -14.52 -9.77 16.71
C GLY A 653 -14.82 -11.19 17.16
N THR A 654 -14.15 -12.15 16.53
CA THR A 654 -14.14 -13.54 16.97
C THR A 654 -12.71 -13.98 17.26
N ASP A 655 -12.51 -14.56 18.44
CA ASP A 655 -11.21 -15.03 18.92
C ASP A 655 -11.22 -16.57 19.04
N VAL A 656 -10.43 -17.24 18.19
CA VAL A 656 -10.37 -18.71 18.10
C VAL A 656 -8.94 -19.19 18.26
N GLY A 657 -8.57 -19.65 19.47
CA GLY A 657 -7.18 -19.97 19.79
C GLY A 657 -6.29 -18.73 19.94
N ALA A 658 -6.90 -17.57 20.18
CA ALA A 658 -6.22 -16.28 20.32
C ALA A 658 -5.36 -16.23 21.58
N THR A 659 -4.18 -15.62 21.50
CA THR A 659 -3.36 -15.31 22.67
C THR A 659 -3.13 -13.81 22.78
N TYR A 660 -3.52 -13.20 23.90
CA TYR A 660 -3.19 -11.81 24.26
C TYR A 660 -2.15 -11.82 25.38
N LYS A 661 -1.00 -11.16 25.17
CA LYS A 661 0.11 -11.11 26.14
C LYS A 661 0.81 -9.75 26.13
N GLY A 662 1.80 -9.59 27.01
CA GLY A 662 2.68 -8.42 27.06
C GLY A 662 2.49 -7.57 28.32
N VAL A 663 3.33 -6.55 28.48
CA VAL A 663 3.35 -5.67 29.67
C VAL A 663 2.45 -4.44 29.53
N GLY A 664 1.93 -4.19 28.33
CA GLY A 664 1.02 -3.09 28.04
C GLY A 664 -0.44 -3.43 28.34
N THR A 665 -1.32 -2.62 27.75
CA THR A 665 -2.77 -2.69 27.98
C THR A 665 -3.51 -3.15 26.74
N VAL A 666 -4.36 -4.16 26.88
CA VAL A 666 -5.39 -4.45 25.89
C VAL A 666 -6.69 -3.80 26.35
N ARG A 667 -7.25 -2.89 25.55
CA ARG A 667 -8.54 -2.26 25.80
C ARG A 667 -9.58 -2.80 24.82
N PHE A 668 -10.72 -3.18 25.36
CA PHE A 668 -11.91 -3.55 24.62
C PHE A 668 -12.94 -2.45 24.86
N SER A 669 -13.09 -1.56 23.88
CA SER A 669 -13.86 -0.32 24.02
C SER A 669 -15.22 -0.34 23.32
N GLY A 670 -15.53 -1.36 22.52
CA GLY A 670 -16.81 -1.50 21.85
C GLY A 670 -17.06 -2.87 21.24
N GLY A 671 -18.21 -3.01 20.57
CA GLY A 671 -18.62 -4.23 19.87
C GLY A 671 -18.89 -5.45 20.75
N THR A 672 -19.18 -6.59 20.11
CA THR A 672 -19.34 -7.89 20.78
C THR A 672 -18.17 -8.78 20.41
N ARG A 673 -17.56 -9.42 21.41
CA ARG A 673 -16.41 -10.31 21.20
C ARG A 673 -16.48 -11.56 22.07
N THR A 674 -16.12 -12.70 21.49
CA THR A 674 -16.07 -13.98 22.20
C THR A 674 -14.71 -14.64 21.98
N LEU A 675 -14.01 -14.92 23.09
CA LEU A 675 -12.81 -15.75 23.16
C LEU A 675 -13.22 -17.18 23.47
N ASN A 676 -12.89 -18.12 22.58
CA ASN A 676 -13.21 -19.53 22.78
C ASN A 676 -12.32 -20.20 23.85
N GLY A 677 -12.61 -21.46 24.18
CA GLY A 677 -11.88 -22.23 25.20
C GLY A 677 -10.37 -22.41 24.97
N ALA A 678 -9.92 -22.32 23.71
CA ALA A 678 -8.50 -22.40 23.38
C ALA A 678 -7.78 -21.04 23.48
N SER A 679 -8.50 -19.95 23.73
CA SER A 679 -7.93 -18.60 23.77
C SER A 679 -7.40 -18.24 25.16
N SER A 680 -6.54 -17.23 25.25
CA SER A 680 -5.99 -16.76 26.52
C SER A 680 -5.73 -15.25 26.55
N ILE A 681 -5.92 -14.64 27.73
CA ILE A 681 -5.51 -13.28 28.07
C ILE A 681 -4.53 -13.34 29.23
N THR A 682 -3.28 -12.97 28.98
CA THR A 682 -2.14 -12.98 29.92
C THR A 682 -1.39 -11.64 29.94
N THR A 683 -1.94 -10.62 29.28
CA THR A 683 -1.39 -9.25 29.30
C THR A 683 -1.42 -8.67 30.71
N ALA A 684 -0.54 -7.72 31.01
CA ALA A 684 -0.49 -7.09 32.33
C ALA A 684 -1.81 -6.38 32.67
N ASN A 685 -2.31 -5.53 31.77
CA ASN A 685 -3.48 -4.71 32.04
C ASN A 685 -4.59 -4.97 31.02
N VAL A 686 -5.83 -5.12 31.48
CA VAL A 686 -7.00 -5.33 30.64
C VAL A 686 -8.07 -4.31 31.01
N VAL A 687 -8.61 -3.62 30.01
CA VAL A 687 -9.66 -2.60 30.19
C VAL A 687 -10.90 -2.98 29.39
N PHE A 688 -12.05 -3.02 30.04
CA PHE A 688 -13.37 -3.19 29.45
C PHE A 688 -14.15 -1.86 29.54
N SER A 689 -13.96 -1.00 28.56
CA SER A 689 -14.55 0.36 28.58
C SER A 689 -15.85 0.48 27.80
N GLY A 690 -16.20 -0.52 26.97
CA GLY A 690 -17.47 -0.61 26.28
C GLY A 690 -17.69 -1.97 25.62
N GLY A 691 -18.86 -2.16 25.02
CA GLY A 691 -19.22 -3.42 24.35
C GLY A 691 -19.41 -4.61 25.30
N THR A 692 -19.41 -5.82 24.74
CA THR A 692 -19.55 -7.09 25.46
C THR A 692 -18.39 -8.00 25.11
N THR A 693 -17.66 -8.48 26.12
CA THR A 693 -16.61 -9.49 25.99
C THR A 693 -16.97 -10.74 26.78
N THR A 694 -17.02 -11.89 26.12
CA THR A 694 -17.09 -13.20 26.78
C THR A 694 -15.75 -13.91 26.64
N VAL A 695 -15.14 -14.28 27.77
CA VAL A 695 -13.90 -15.06 27.84
C VAL A 695 -14.22 -16.48 28.28
N ASN A 696 -14.33 -17.39 27.32
CA ASN A 696 -14.43 -18.83 27.58
C ASN A 696 -13.07 -19.50 27.69
N GLY A 697 -11.97 -18.76 27.52
CA GLY A 697 -10.59 -19.27 27.64
C GLY A 697 -9.93 -18.93 28.97
N THR A 698 -8.60 -18.94 28.99
CA THR A 698 -7.83 -18.55 30.19
C THR A 698 -7.79 -17.02 30.36
N TYR A 699 -8.11 -16.52 31.55
CA TYR A 699 -7.93 -15.14 31.96
C TYR A 699 -6.93 -15.06 33.12
N ALA A 700 -5.82 -14.34 32.90
CA ALA A 700 -4.68 -14.27 33.80
C ALA A 700 -3.99 -12.89 33.73
N ALA A 701 -4.75 -11.82 33.94
CA ALA A 701 -4.17 -10.48 34.01
C ALA A 701 -3.20 -10.40 35.21
N SER A 702 -2.00 -9.85 35.03
CA SER A 702 -0.97 -9.79 36.09
C SER A 702 -0.87 -8.43 36.79
N GLY A 703 -1.33 -7.36 36.15
CA GLY A 703 -1.33 -5.99 36.64
C GLY A 703 -2.70 -5.57 37.16
N SER A 704 -3.65 -5.29 36.27
CA SER A 704 -5.00 -4.84 36.64
C SER A 704 -6.09 -5.28 35.66
N THR A 705 -7.30 -5.39 36.20
CA THR A 705 -8.55 -5.46 35.43
C THR A 705 -9.36 -4.19 35.71
N THR A 706 -9.70 -3.44 34.67
CA THR A 706 -10.52 -2.22 34.78
C THR A 706 -11.80 -2.36 33.98
N VAL A 707 -12.93 -1.97 34.56
CA VAL A 707 -14.25 -1.97 33.94
C VAL A 707 -14.81 -0.56 34.06
N SER A 708 -14.87 0.14 32.94
CA SER A 708 -15.28 1.55 32.91
C SER A 708 -16.50 1.80 32.03
N GLY A 709 -17.16 0.75 31.55
CA GLY A 709 -18.39 0.85 30.76
C GLY A 709 -18.82 -0.43 30.03
N GLY A 710 -17.90 -1.38 29.77
CA GLY A 710 -18.21 -2.62 29.07
C GLY A 710 -18.81 -3.72 29.96
N THR A 711 -19.34 -4.77 29.33
CA THR A 711 -19.72 -6.03 29.99
C THR A 711 -18.66 -7.08 29.74
N ALA A 712 -18.11 -7.68 30.80
CA ALA A 712 -17.12 -8.73 30.75
C ALA A 712 -17.60 -9.98 31.52
N THR A 713 -17.68 -11.11 30.81
CA THR A 713 -18.01 -12.41 31.42
C THR A 713 -16.81 -13.33 31.31
N LEU A 714 -16.23 -13.70 32.46
CA LEU A 714 -15.12 -14.65 32.56
C LEU A 714 -15.71 -16.03 32.88
N ALA A 715 -16.06 -16.77 31.82
CA ALA A 715 -16.91 -17.95 31.91
C ALA A 715 -16.15 -19.22 32.32
N ASP A 716 -14.91 -19.41 31.86
CA ASP A 716 -14.20 -20.69 32.00
C ASP A 716 -13.00 -20.64 32.97
N THR A 717 -11.76 -20.37 32.55
CA THR A 717 -10.61 -20.47 33.47
C THR A 717 -10.11 -19.08 33.85
N THR A 718 -10.38 -18.62 35.07
CA THR A 718 -9.79 -17.38 35.62
C THR A 718 -8.76 -17.72 36.68
N THR A 719 -7.50 -17.32 36.46
CA THR A 719 -6.40 -17.58 37.40
C THR A 719 -5.93 -16.32 38.13
N SER A 720 -6.14 -15.14 37.54
CA SER A 720 -5.78 -13.85 38.12
C SER A 720 -6.62 -12.72 37.53
N LEU A 721 -7.10 -11.80 38.38
CA LEU A 721 -7.71 -10.52 38.00
C LEU A 721 -6.70 -9.36 38.09
N GLY A 722 -5.42 -9.67 38.30
CA GLY A 722 -4.37 -8.70 38.60
C GLY A 722 -4.32 -8.31 40.09
N ASN A 723 -3.50 -7.32 40.41
CA ASN A 723 -3.37 -6.77 41.75
C ASN A 723 -4.51 -5.80 42.09
N THR A 724 -5.02 -5.08 41.08
CA THR A 724 -6.09 -4.10 41.23
C THR A 724 -7.28 -4.46 40.35
N LEU A 725 -8.47 -4.52 40.95
CA LEU A 725 -9.74 -4.54 40.24
C LEU A 725 -10.42 -3.19 40.41
N ASP A 726 -10.65 -2.49 39.30
CA ASP A 726 -11.31 -1.18 39.27
C ASP A 726 -12.61 -1.27 38.45
N ILE A 727 -13.74 -0.96 39.08
CA ILE A 727 -15.06 -0.99 38.47
C ILE A 727 -15.72 0.37 38.70
N SER A 728 -15.67 1.22 37.67
CA SER A 728 -16.26 2.54 37.69
C SER A 728 -17.61 2.60 36.97
N ALA A 729 -17.84 1.70 36.01
CA ALA A 729 -19.10 1.49 35.30
C ALA A 729 -19.06 0.11 34.60
N GLY A 730 -20.13 -0.27 33.90
CA GLY A 730 -20.18 -1.57 33.21
C GLY A 730 -20.32 -2.76 34.19
N SER A 731 -20.08 -3.97 33.71
CA SER A 731 -20.28 -5.20 34.50
C SER A 731 -19.11 -6.17 34.32
N LEU A 732 -18.64 -6.77 35.41
CA LEU A 732 -17.73 -7.91 35.40
C LEU A 732 -18.34 -9.07 36.18
N SER A 733 -18.41 -10.24 35.57
CA SER A 733 -18.82 -11.48 36.23
C SER A 733 -17.76 -12.56 36.06
N PHE A 734 -17.44 -13.27 37.14
CA PHE A 734 -16.58 -14.46 37.13
C PHE A 734 -17.19 -15.53 38.04
N GLY A 735 -17.28 -16.77 37.53
CA GLY A 735 -18.02 -17.85 38.19
C GLY A 735 -17.27 -19.19 38.30
N ASN A 736 -15.98 -19.21 38.00
CA ASN A 736 -15.25 -20.46 37.82
C ASN A 736 -14.27 -20.79 38.96
N ALA A 737 -13.60 -19.78 39.54
CA ALA A 737 -12.64 -19.95 40.62
C ALA A 737 -12.75 -18.80 41.64
N ASN A 738 -12.30 -19.08 42.86
CA ASN A 738 -12.08 -18.03 43.86
C ASN A 738 -10.86 -17.20 43.45
N GLN A 739 -11.01 -15.88 43.53
CA GLN A 739 -9.97 -14.93 43.12
C GLN A 739 -9.39 -14.19 44.33
N MET A 740 -8.12 -13.80 44.24
CA MET A 740 -7.44 -12.95 45.20
C MET A 740 -6.85 -11.74 44.50
N ILE A 741 -7.08 -10.55 45.06
CA ILE A 741 -6.53 -9.28 44.61
C ILE A 741 -5.98 -8.49 45.80
N VAL A 742 -5.21 -7.44 45.51
CA VAL A 742 -4.71 -6.51 46.53
C VAL A 742 -5.74 -5.42 46.79
N ASN A 743 -6.19 -4.72 45.74
CA ASN A 743 -7.07 -3.56 45.86
C ASN A 743 -8.34 -3.74 45.04
N LEU A 744 -9.48 -3.45 45.66
CA LEU A 744 -10.77 -3.32 44.99
C LEU A 744 -11.20 -1.86 45.05
N VAL A 745 -11.42 -1.25 43.88
CA VAL A 745 -12.09 0.05 43.76
C VAL A 745 -13.40 -0.19 43.02
N GLN A 746 -14.53 0.09 43.68
CA GLN A 746 -15.84 0.02 43.06
C GLN A 746 -16.54 1.36 43.25
N SER A 747 -16.47 2.19 42.22
CA SER A 747 -17.11 3.51 42.19
C SER A 747 -18.38 3.54 41.33
N GLY A 748 -18.81 2.39 40.83
CA GLY A 748 -20.02 2.20 40.02
C GLY A 748 -20.11 0.76 39.51
N GLY A 749 -20.92 0.55 38.48
CA GLY A 749 -21.01 -0.72 37.76
C GLY A 749 -21.46 -1.93 38.60
N ILE A 750 -21.21 -3.12 38.06
CA ILE A 750 -21.57 -4.41 38.66
C ILE A 750 -20.35 -5.31 38.82
N LEU A 751 -20.23 -5.89 40.01
CA LEU A 751 -19.42 -7.08 40.26
C LEU A 751 -20.33 -8.29 40.48
N GLY A 752 -20.41 -9.19 39.51
CA GLY A 752 -21.24 -10.38 39.52
C GLY A 752 -20.48 -11.67 39.86
N GLY A 753 -21.20 -12.79 39.81
CA GLY A 753 -20.66 -14.14 39.91
C GLY A 753 -20.95 -14.85 41.23
N ASP A 754 -20.68 -16.16 41.26
CA ASP A 754 -21.02 -17.08 42.36
C ASP A 754 -19.80 -17.49 43.22
N LYS A 755 -18.60 -17.01 42.90
CA LYS A 755 -17.35 -17.35 43.60
C LYS A 755 -16.91 -16.29 44.60
N THR A 756 -15.86 -16.61 45.37
CA THR A 756 -15.30 -15.69 46.35
C THR A 756 -14.26 -14.76 45.72
N LEU A 757 -14.36 -13.45 45.94
CA LEU A 757 -13.30 -12.45 45.76
C LEU A 757 -12.65 -12.14 47.10
N THR A 758 -11.37 -12.47 47.30
CA THR A 758 -10.62 -12.05 48.50
C THR A 758 -9.80 -10.81 48.19
N VAL A 759 -9.98 -9.74 48.95
CA VAL A 759 -9.23 -8.49 48.83
C VAL A 759 -8.33 -8.34 50.05
N SER A 760 -7.01 -8.43 49.83
CA SER A 760 -6.02 -8.42 50.93
C SER A 760 -5.75 -7.03 51.48
N GLY A 761 -5.81 -5.99 50.64
CA GLY A 761 -5.78 -4.58 51.03
C GLY A 761 -7.17 -4.03 51.35
N THR A 762 -7.24 -2.73 51.63
CA THR A 762 -8.50 -2.03 51.88
C THR A 762 -9.28 -1.87 50.58
N SER A 763 -10.57 -2.20 50.61
CA SER A 763 -11.49 -1.99 49.48
C SER A 763 -12.09 -0.58 49.54
N THR A 764 -12.14 0.15 48.42
CA THR A 764 -12.87 1.42 48.32
C THR A 764 -14.19 1.16 47.60
N LEU A 765 -15.31 1.29 48.32
CA LEU A 765 -16.66 0.98 47.81
C LEU A 765 -17.47 2.27 47.82
N SER A 766 -17.43 3.03 46.73
CA SER A 766 -18.06 4.36 46.66
C SER A 766 -19.39 4.42 45.89
N ALA A 767 -19.69 3.42 45.04
CA ALA A 767 -21.02 3.20 44.46
C ALA A 767 -21.09 1.81 43.78
N GLY A 768 -22.20 1.53 43.09
CA GLY A 768 -22.38 0.31 42.28
C GLY A 768 -23.03 -0.83 43.05
N THR A 769 -23.22 -1.97 42.37
CA THR A 769 -23.90 -3.14 42.93
C THR A 769 -22.99 -4.37 42.84
N GLN A 770 -22.95 -5.20 43.87
CA GLN A 770 -22.40 -6.55 43.79
C GLN A 770 -23.54 -7.55 43.80
N SER A 771 -23.60 -8.42 42.79
CA SER A 771 -24.73 -9.32 42.58
C SER A 771 -24.28 -10.78 42.36
N GLY A 772 -25.24 -11.69 42.35
CA GLY A 772 -25.04 -13.14 42.38
C GLY A 772 -24.61 -13.70 43.74
N THR A 773 -24.70 -15.02 43.90
CA THR A 773 -24.53 -15.74 45.17
C THR A 773 -23.11 -15.78 45.74
N GLY A 774 -22.16 -15.09 45.09
CA GLY A 774 -20.75 -15.05 45.47
C GLY A 774 -20.48 -14.30 46.78
N THR A 775 -19.21 -14.32 47.21
CA THR A 775 -18.75 -13.61 48.41
C THR A 775 -17.64 -12.64 48.06
N THR A 776 -17.76 -11.37 48.41
CA THR A 776 -16.62 -10.46 48.48
C THR A 776 -16.09 -10.46 49.91
N PHE A 777 -14.89 -11.00 50.11
CA PHE A 777 -14.19 -10.96 51.39
C PHE A 777 -13.16 -9.82 51.40
N ALA A 778 -13.57 -8.67 51.93
CA ALA A 778 -12.71 -7.51 52.17
C ALA A 778 -11.83 -7.77 53.40
N ASN A 779 -10.82 -8.63 53.24
CA ASN A 779 -9.94 -9.07 54.31
C ASN A 779 -9.13 -7.91 54.92
N GLY A 780 -8.69 -6.96 54.09
CA GLY A 780 -8.03 -5.73 54.54
C GLY A 780 -8.98 -4.63 55.04
N GLY A 781 -10.29 -4.90 55.13
CA GLY A 781 -11.32 -3.91 55.45
C GLY A 781 -11.88 -3.18 54.22
N ALA A 782 -12.87 -2.31 54.45
CA ALA A 782 -13.52 -1.54 53.40
C ALA A 782 -13.86 -0.11 53.84
N GLU A 783 -13.64 0.86 52.96
CA GLU A 783 -14.10 2.24 53.10
C GLU A 783 -15.33 2.47 52.22
N PHE A 784 -16.41 2.92 52.85
CA PHE A 784 -17.61 3.43 52.17
C PHE A 784 -17.60 4.96 52.30
N ILE A 785 -17.50 5.69 51.18
CA ILE A 785 -17.27 7.15 51.17
C ILE A 785 -18.38 7.89 50.40
N SER A 786 -19.33 8.53 51.09
CA SER A 786 -20.44 9.30 50.48
C SER A 786 -21.17 8.57 49.33
N THR A 787 -21.78 7.42 49.63
CA THR A 787 -22.08 6.38 48.62
C THR A 787 -23.55 6.02 48.50
N GLY A 788 -23.89 5.40 47.36
CA GLY A 788 -24.97 4.41 47.22
C GLY A 788 -24.39 3.10 46.71
N PHE A 789 -24.07 2.18 47.62
CA PHE A 789 -23.53 0.85 47.32
C PHE A 789 -24.58 -0.23 47.56
N GLY A 790 -24.64 -1.23 46.67
CA GLY A 790 -25.67 -2.26 46.65
C GLY A 790 -25.13 -3.68 46.74
N LEU A 791 -25.87 -4.55 47.42
CA LEU A 791 -25.78 -6.01 47.33
C LEU A 791 -27.11 -6.56 46.82
N ASP A 792 -27.04 -7.62 46.02
CA ASP A 792 -28.19 -8.22 45.35
C ASP A 792 -27.92 -9.71 45.00
N GLY A 793 -28.92 -10.45 44.49
CA GLY A 793 -28.77 -11.82 43.98
C GLY A 793 -28.21 -12.84 44.98
N GLY A 794 -28.39 -12.61 46.28
CA GLY A 794 -27.83 -13.45 47.35
C GLY A 794 -26.36 -13.15 47.71
N ARG A 795 -25.80 -12.03 47.25
CA ARG A 795 -24.38 -11.67 47.45
C ARG A 795 -24.04 -11.51 48.93
N THR A 796 -22.88 -12.03 49.34
CA THR A 796 -22.31 -11.74 50.67
C THR A 796 -21.13 -10.78 50.57
N LEU A 797 -21.17 -9.66 51.31
CA LEU A 797 -19.99 -8.84 51.59
C LEU A 797 -19.51 -9.15 53.01
N ARG A 798 -18.32 -9.75 53.14
CA ARG A 798 -17.69 -10.07 54.42
C ARG A 798 -16.53 -9.12 54.68
N LEU A 799 -16.58 -8.39 55.79
CA LEU A 799 -15.55 -7.49 56.26
C LEU A 799 -14.63 -8.23 57.24
N GLY A 800 -13.33 -8.31 56.93
CA GLY A 800 -12.33 -9.01 57.76
C GLY A 800 -11.43 -8.10 58.59
N GLY A 801 -11.20 -6.87 58.14
CA GLY A 801 -10.37 -5.87 58.82
C GLY A 801 -11.17 -4.71 59.40
N THR A 802 -10.52 -3.57 59.58
CA THR A 802 -11.21 -2.32 59.95
C THR A 802 -11.85 -1.71 58.72
N SER A 803 -13.16 -1.53 58.79
CA SER A 803 -13.99 -0.90 57.77
C SER A 803 -14.64 0.37 58.33
N ALA A 804 -14.87 1.36 57.48
CA ALA A 804 -15.49 2.62 57.90
C ALA A 804 -16.54 3.10 56.90
N ALA A 805 -17.66 3.62 57.41
CA ALA A 805 -18.59 4.45 56.64
C ALA A 805 -18.27 5.91 56.94
N THR A 806 -17.90 6.68 55.92
CA THR A 806 -17.40 8.05 56.04
C THR A 806 -18.11 9.01 55.08
N GLY A 807 -18.18 10.28 55.45
CA GLY A 807 -18.88 11.33 54.69
C GLY A 807 -20.24 11.72 55.29
N SER A 808 -20.98 12.57 54.58
CA SER A 808 -22.25 13.12 55.09
C SER A 808 -23.38 12.09 55.14
N TYR A 809 -23.46 11.21 54.14
CA TYR A 809 -24.51 10.21 54.01
C TYR A 809 -23.98 8.96 53.31
N VAL A 810 -24.19 7.78 53.89
CA VAL A 810 -23.76 6.51 53.31
C VAL A 810 -24.97 5.57 53.22
N LEU A 811 -25.31 5.15 52.00
CA LEU A 811 -26.40 4.23 51.70
C LEU A 811 -25.84 2.85 51.36
N LEU A 812 -26.29 1.83 52.11
CA LEU A 812 -26.07 0.43 51.76
C LEU A 812 -27.41 -0.23 51.50
N SER A 813 -27.68 -0.56 50.24
CA SER A 813 -28.84 -1.36 49.87
C SER A 813 -28.46 -2.83 49.88
N LEU A 814 -29.15 -3.64 50.69
CA LEU A 814 -28.97 -5.09 50.73
C LEU A 814 -29.96 -5.82 49.82
N ASN A 815 -30.73 -5.10 49.02
CA ASN A 815 -31.51 -5.64 47.91
C ASN A 815 -31.54 -4.54 46.84
N ALA A 816 -30.43 -4.40 46.13
CA ALA A 816 -30.20 -3.31 45.20
C ALA A 816 -30.57 -3.72 43.78
N SER A 817 -31.12 -2.81 42.98
CA SER A 817 -31.26 -3.10 41.55
C SER A 817 -29.90 -3.07 40.84
N ASN A 818 -29.85 -3.78 39.72
CA ASN A 818 -28.81 -3.68 38.70
C ASN A 818 -28.81 -2.25 38.12
N PRO A 819 -27.72 -1.48 38.24
CA PRO A 819 -27.67 -0.08 37.80
C PRO A 819 -27.77 0.10 36.26
N GLN A 820 -27.65 -0.97 35.48
CA GLN A 820 -27.75 -0.96 34.02
C GLN A 820 -29.16 -1.31 33.53
N THR A 821 -29.85 -2.25 34.19
CA THR A 821 -31.18 -2.72 33.75
C THR A 821 -32.32 -2.17 34.60
N GLY A 822 -32.03 -1.68 35.81
CA GLY A 822 -33.02 -1.30 36.80
C GLY A 822 -33.77 -2.47 37.44
N LEU A 823 -33.43 -3.71 37.08
CA LEU A 823 -34.04 -4.95 37.61
C LEU A 823 -33.22 -5.50 38.78
N SER A 824 -33.83 -6.32 39.62
CA SER A 824 -33.19 -7.01 40.74
C SER A 824 -33.02 -8.50 40.43
N GLU A 825 -31.93 -9.12 40.86
CA GLU A 825 -31.78 -10.58 40.83
C GLU A 825 -32.46 -11.20 42.06
N ILE A 826 -32.99 -12.42 41.95
CA ILE A 826 -33.69 -13.05 43.08
C ILE A 826 -32.73 -13.29 44.24
N GLY A 827 -33.06 -12.72 45.40
CA GLY A 827 -32.41 -12.98 46.67
C GLY A 827 -31.63 -11.78 47.17
N SER A 828 -31.78 -11.46 48.46
CA SER A 828 -31.16 -10.29 49.04
C SER A 828 -29.72 -10.54 49.49
N GLY A 829 -28.92 -9.49 49.49
CA GLY A 829 -27.56 -9.50 49.97
C GLY A 829 -27.42 -9.58 51.49
N THR A 830 -26.24 -10.02 51.93
CA THR A 830 -25.86 -10.12 53.34
C THR A 830 -24.56 -9.35 53.60
N LEU A 831 -24.58 -8.43 54.57
CA LEU A 831 -23.38 -7.79 55.09
C LEU A 831 -22.90 -8.53 56.34
N THR A 832 -21.67 -9.03 56.37
CA THR A 832 -21.09 -9.71 57.53
C THR A 832 -19.87 -8.97 58.04
N ILE A 833 -19.86 -8.63 59.33
CA ILE A 833 -18.69 -8.14 60.04
C ILE A 833 -18.07 -9.35 60.74
N ALA A 834 -16.94 -9.84 60.26
CA ALA A 834 -16.34 -11.07 60.76
C ALA A 834 -15.79 -10.91 62.18
N ASN A 835 -15.54 -12.03 62.86
CA ASN A 835 -14.87 -12.01 64.16
C ASN A 835 -13.51 -11.29 64.09
N GLY A 836 -13.25 -10.39 65.04
CA GLY A 836 -12.07 -9.53 65.07
C GLY A 836 -12.09 -8.32 64.13
N ALA A 837 -13.09 -8.23 63.24
CA ALA A 837 -13.27 -7.07 62.36
C ALA A 837 -14.02 -5.94 63.08
N THR A 838 -13.88 -4.72 62.56
CA THR A 838 -14.61 -3.53 63.05
C THR A 838 -15.29 -2.85 61.86
N PHE A 839 -16.57 -2.50 61.99
CA PHE A 839 -17.24 -1.59 61.07
C PHE A 839 -17.63 -0.33 61.83
N ASN A 840 -16.94 0.79 61.55
CA ASN A 840 -17.14 2.06 62.23
C ASN A 840 -17.93 3.03 61.34
N ASP A 841 -19.15 3.35 61.76
CA ASP A 841 -19.90 4.47 61.24
C ASP A 841 -19.34 5.80 61.78
N GLN A 842 -18.64 6.51 60.89
CA GLN A 842 -18.05 7.82 61.10
C GLN A 842 -18.78 8.92 60.31
N THR A 843 -20.02 8.66 59.89
CA THR A 843 -20.80 9.65 59.13
C THR A 843 -21.08 10.92 59.94
N THR A 844 -21.08 12.07 59.25
CA THR A 844 -21.05 13.37 59.94
C THR A 844 -22.37 14.13 59.95
N ASP A 845 -23.33 13.78 59.08
CA ASP A 845 -24.57 14.55 58.88
C ASP A 845 -25.83 13.66 58.84
N SER A 846 -26.26 13.20 57.66
CA SER A 846 -27.47 12.38 57.46
C SER A 846 -27.33 10.91 57.91
N GLY A 847 -26.14 10.48 58.29
CA GLY A 847 -25.90 9.18 58.91
C GLY A 847 -25.57 8.03 57.95
N LEU A 848 -25.47 6.85 58.54
CA LEU A 848 -25.43 5.58 57.83
C LEU A 848 -26.86 5.04 57.70
N TYR A 849 -27.22 4.61 56.50
CA TYR A 849 -28.53 4.03 56.21
C TYR A 849 -28.39 2.69 55.49
N ILE A 850 -28.61 1.59 56.22
CA ILE A 850 -28.63 0.23 55.68
C ILE A 850 -30.07 -0.18 55.46
N TYR A 851 -30.44 -0.47 54.22
CA TYR A 851 -31.84 -0.71 53.85
C TYR A 851 -32.00 -1.82 52.83
N THR A 852 -33.25 -2.21 52.61
CA THR A 852 -33.65 -3.21 51.62
C THR A 852 -34.78 -2.65 50.77
N ASN A 853 -34.82 -3.00 49.48
CA ASN A 853 -35.90 -2.65 48.57
C ASN A 853 -36.79 -3.86 48.30
N ASN A 854 -38.06 -3.61 47.98
CA ASN A 854 -39.00 -4.63 47.53
C ASN A 854 -39.20 -4.50 46.01
N PHE A 855 -38.79 -5.51 45.25
CA PHE A 855 -38.94 -5.56 43.80
C PHE A 855 -40.02 -6.56 43.32
N GLY A 856 -40.83 -7.11 44.24
CA GLY A 856 -41.88 -8.06 43.93
C GLY A 856 -42.04 -9.11 45.04
N THR A 857 -42.86 -10.13 44.81
CA THR A 857 -43.10 -11.19 45.81
C THR A 857 -41.91 -12.14 45.99
N ASP A 858 -41.14 -12.35 44.92
CA ASP A 858 -40.04 -13.33 44.90
C ASP A 858 -38.70 -12.69 45.30
N ASP A 859 -38.61 -11.36 45.25
CA ASP A 859 -37.46 -10.56 45.66
C ASP A 859 -37.93 -9.32 46.46
N ASP A 860 -38.57 -9.60 47.59
CA ASP A 860 -39.22 -8.60 48.45
C ASP A 860 -38.26 -7.91 49.43
N GLY A 861 -36.98 -8.31 49.41
CA GLY A 861 -35.97 -7.77 50.32
C GLY A 861 -35.94 -8.40 51.71
N SER A 862 -36.84 -9.34 52.02
CA SER A 862 -37.05 -9.88 53.38
C SER A 862 -35.89 -10.74 53.91
N THR A 863 -35.05 -11.25 53.02
CA THR A 863 -33.88 -12.08 53.39
C THR A 863 -32.62 -11.27 53.68
N ALA A 864 -32.66 -9.94 53.47
CA ALA A 864 -31.53 -9.05 53.72
C ALA A 864 -31.11 -9.07 55.20
N ALA A 865 -29.82 -9.27 55.44
CA ALA A 865 -29.29 -9.38 56.80
C ALA A 865 -27.95 -8.66 57.00
N VAL A 866 -27.79 -8.10 58.20
CA VAL A 866 -26.49 -7.66 58.73
C VAL A 866 -26.08 -8.62 59.85
N ASN A 867 -24.99 -9.35 59.65
CA ASN A 867 -24.45 -10.30 60.61
C ASN A 867 -23.22 -9.69 61.30
N ASN A 868 -23.37 -9.23 62.52
CA ASN A 868 -22.27 -8.71 63.32
C ASN A 868 -21.67 -9.80 64.21
N GLN A 869 -20.49 -10.31 63.84
CA GLN A 869 -19.67 -11.22 64.67
C GLN A 869 -18.45 -10.51 65.28
N GLY A 870 -18.12 -9.31 64.78
CA GLY A 870 -17.02 -8.47 65.26
C GLY A 870 -17.54 -7.30 66.09
N THR A 871 -17.10 -6.09 65.77
CA THR A 871 -17.54 -4.86 66.43
C THR A 871 -18.19 -3.90 65.42
N PHE A 872 -19.44 -3.52 65.65
CA PHE A 872 -20.08 -2.39 64.97
C PHE A 872 -19.95 -1.17 65.87
N VAL A 873 -19.35 -0.09 65.37
CA VAL A 873 -19.16 1.17 66.13
C VAL A 873 -19.97 2.28 65.46
N LYS A 874 -20.67 3.10 66.24
CA LYS A 874 -21.22 4.39 65.79
C LYS A 874 -20.48 5.51 66.51
N SER A 875 -19.50 6.12 65.85
CA SER A 875 -18.68 7.21 66.42
C SER A 875 -18.86 8.56 65.72
N GLY A 876 -19.47 8.56 64.53
CA GLY A 876 -19.70 9.76 63.74
C GLY A 876 -20.65 10.78 64.39
N SER A 877 -20.54 12.04 64.01
CA SER A 877 -21.37 13.15 64.52
C SER A 877 -22.78 13.20 63.93
N ALA A 878 -23.10 12.35 62.95
CA ALA A 878 -24.46 12.25 62.42
C ALA A 878 -25.46 11.97 63.54
N ALA A 879 -26.57 12.73 63.54
CA ALA A 879 -27.57 12.66 64.60
C ALA A 879 -28.20 11.26 64.70
N THR A 880 -28.46 10.62 63.56
CA THR A 880 -29.10 9.32 63.50
C THR A 880 -28.50 8.46 62.38
N SER A 881 -28.25 7.19 62.67
CA SER A 881 -27.99 6.14 61.68
C SER A 881 -29.05 5.06 61.81
N THR A 882 -29.51 4.49 60.70
CA THR A 882 -30.66 3.57 60.68
C THR A 882 -30.32 2.27 59.95
N ILE A 883 -30.76 1.15 60.53
CA ILE A 883 -30.65 -0.18 59.95
C ILE A 883 -32.07 -0.77 59.81
N LEU A 884 -32.53 -0.91 58.57
CA LEU A 884 -33.84 -1.48 58.22
C LEU A 884 -33.78 -2.97 57.89
N ALA A 885 -32.58 -3.51 57.65
CA ALA A 885 -32.40 -4.95 57.49
C ALA A 885 -32.41 -5.66 58.86
N VAL A 886 -32.65 -6.96 58.86
CA VAL A 886 -32.51 -7.78 60.07
C VAL A 886 -31.07 -7.71 60.55
N PHE A 887 -30.85 -7.35 61.81
CA PHE A 887 -29.52 -7.27 62.40
C PHE A 887 -29.31 -8.43 63.38
N ASN A 888 -28.37 -9.32 63.07
CA ASN A 888 -27.98 -10.44 63.91
C ASN A 888 -26.68 -10.09 64.64
N ASN A 889 -26.78 -9.78 65.92
CA ASN A 889 -25.62 -9.46 66.75
C ASN A 889 -25.15 -10.66 67.56
N SER A 890 -23.92 -11.09 67.28
CA SER A 890 -23.16 -12.09 68.04
C SER A 890 -21.80 -11.56 68.51
N GLY A 891 -21.50 -10.29 68.20
CA GLY A 891 -20.33 -9.57 68.67
C GLY A 891 -20.74 -8.36 69.52
N THR A 892 -20.08 -7.21 69.29
CA THR A 892 -20.36 -5.97 70.03
C THR A 892 -20.97 -4.93 69.10
N VAL A 893 -22.04 -4.29 69.53
CA VAL A 893 -22.50 -3.00 68.99
C VAL A 893 -22.14 -1.94 70.02
N ASP A 894 -21.38 -0.93 69.62
CA ASP A 894 -20.88 0.14 70.48
C ASP A 894 -21.26 1.51 69.90
N VAL A 895 -22.11 2.26 70.62
CA VAL A 895 -22.66 3.53 70.14
C VAL A 895 -22.13 4.68 70.97
N GLN A 896 -21.17 5.40 70.40
CA GLN A 896 -20.39 6.44 71.07
C GLN A 896 -20.94 7.85 70.86
N SER A 897 -21.78 8.06 69.84
CA SER A 897 -22.34 9.38 69.49
C SER A 897 -23.61 9.27 68.65
N GLY A 898 -24.56 10.18 68.87
CA GLY A 898 -25.84 10.22 68.15
C GLY A 898 -26.73 9.01 68.47
N ILE A 899 -27.65 8.67 67.57
CA ILE A 899 -28.61 7.58 67.75
C ILE A 899 -28.37 6.49 66.69
N LEU A 900 -28.27 5.23 67.10
CA LEU A 900 -28.36 4.08 66.20
C LEU A 900 -29.76 3.45 66.30
N VAL A 901 -30.50 3.47 65.19
CA VAL A 901 -31.87 2.97 65.10
C VAL A 901 -31.91 1.62 64.39
N PHE A 902 -32.47 0.60 65.05
CA PHE A 902 -32.79 -0.69 64.45
C PHE A 902 -34.29 -0.76 64.14
N ALA A 903 -34.64 -0.79 62.85
CA ALA A 903 -36.01 -0.84 62.36
C ALA A 903 -36.41 -2.19 61.76
N GLY A 904 -35.45 -3.01 61.32
CA GLY A 904 -35.69 -4.29 60.61
C GLY A 904 -35.85 -5.56 61.48
N GLY A 905 -35.77 -5.42 62.80
CA GLY A 905 -35.64 -6.55 63.74
C GLY A 905 -34.19 -6.72 64.20
N LEU A 906 -34.00 -6.98 65.50
CA LEU A 906 -32.68 -7.13 66.11
C LEU A 906 -32.64 -8.43 66.93
N ASN A 907 -31.78 -9.37 66.52
CA ASN A 907 -31.45 -10.56 67.30
C ASN A 907 -30.12 -10.34 68.00
N ASN A 908 -30.16 -10.01 69.29
CA ASN A 908 -28.97 -9.80 70.11
C ASN A 908 -28.66 -11.00 70.98
N SER A 909 -27.58 -11.71 70.65
CA SER A 909 -27.01 -12.82 71.41
C SER A 909 -25.75 -12.45 72.20
N ALA A 910 -25.24 -11.24 72.01
CA ALA A 910 -24.01 -10.74 72.62
C ALA A 910 -24.24 -9.33 73.19
N THR A 911 -23.38 -8.35 72.92
CA THR A 911 -23.39 -7.06 73.62
C THR A 911 -23.94 -5.93 72.75
N LEU A 912 -24.91 -5.20 73.29
CA LEU A 912 -25.24 -3.83 72.88
C LEU A 912 -24.68 -2.87 73.92
N HIS A 913 -23.98 -1.83 73.51
CA HIS A 913 -23.38 -0.85 74.41
C HIS A 913 -23.72 0.55 73.92
N ALA A 914 -24.45 1.30 74.74
CA ALA A 914 -24.68 2.72 74.56
C ALA A 914 -23.63 3.46 75.41
N ASP A 915 -22.59 4.01 74.75
CA ASP A 915 -21.35 4.51 75.35
C ASP A 915 -21.13 6.01 75.05
N GLY A 916 -22.08 6.85 75.47
CA GLY A 916 -22.14 8.28 75.14
C GLY A 916 -23.06 8.61 73.96
N GLY A 917 -23.51 7.61 73.19
CA GLY A 917 -24.63 7.71 72.25
C GLY A 917 -25.83 6.86 72.68
N ASN A 918 -26.86 6.81 71.83
CA ASN A 918 -28.15 6.18 72.12
C ASN A 918 -28.48 5.04 71.16
N ILE A 919 -29.12 3.99 71.65
CA ILE A 919 -29.64 2.88 70.82
C ILE A 919 -31.16 2.92 70.87
N LYS A 920 -31.81 2.88 69.71
CA LYS A 920 -33.27 2.78 69.59
C LYS A 920 -33.65 1.55 68.79
N VAL A 921 -34.54 0.73 69.31
CA VAL A 921 -35.01 -0.50 68.64
C VAL A 921 -36.51 -0.41 68.42
N ASN A 922 -36.93 -0.18 67.17
CA ASN A 922 -38.34 -0.01 66.80
C ASN A 922 -39.06 -1.33 66.49
N ALA A 923 -38.35 -2.45 66.55
CA ALA A 923 -38.83 -3.78 66.22
C ALA A 923 -38.62 -4.74 67.39
N GLU A 924 -39.02 -6.01 67.23
CA GLU A 924 -38.77 -7.04 68.25
C GLU A 924 -37.26 -7.19 68.52
N LEU A 925 -36.89 -7.17 69.81
CA LEU A 925 -35.52 -7.36 70.28
C LEU A 925 -35.36 -8.74 70.91
N THR A 926 -34.89 -9.70 70.12
CA THR A 926 -34.79 -11.12 70.48
C THR A 926 -33.34 -11.52 70.84
N GLY A 927 -33.14 -12.78 71.23
CA GLY A 927 -31.82 -13.34 71.57
C GLY A 927 -31.50 -13.33 73.07
N GLY A 928 -30.40 -13.96 73.48
CA GLY A 928 -30.01 -14.14 74.90
C GLY A 928 -28.94 -13.18 75.42
N GLY A 929 -28.67 -12.11 74.68
CA GLY A 929 -27.58 -11.17 74.91
C GLY A 929 -27.77 -10.23 76.11
N SER A 930 -26.89 -9.25 76.18
CA SER A 930 -26.90 -8.16 77.16
C SER A 930 -26.83 -6.79 76.49
N ALA A 931 -27.42 -5.80 77.15
CA ALA A 931 -27.30 -4.39 76.81
C ALA A 931 -26.68 -3.63 77.99
N ILE A 932 -25.78 -2.69 77.71
CA ILE A 932 -25.09 -1.88 78.71
C ILE A 932 -25.38 -0.41 78.41
N ILE A 933 -25.82 0.32 79.44
CA ILE A 933 -26.09 1.76 79.39
C ILE A 933 -24.98 2.50 80.13
N GLY A 934 -24.16 3.23 79.39
CA GLY A 934 -23.08 4.07 79.90
C GLY A 934 -23.55 5.48 80.29
N ASP A 935 -22.59 6.39 80.46
CA ASP A 935 -22.84 7.75 80.95
C ASP A 935 -23.71 8.56 79.98
N ASN A 936 -24.81 9.15 80.48
CA ASN A 936 -25.74 9.98 79.71
C ASN A 936 -26.31 9.32 78.44
N SER A 937 -26.32 7.99 78.40
CA SER A 937 -26.79 7.21 77.26
C SER A 937 -28.22 6.71 77.45
N GLN A 938 -28.90 6.47 76.33
CA GLN A 938 -30.23 5.88 76.30
C GLN A 938 -30.27 4.59 75.50
N ILE A 939 -30.98 3.60 76.02
CA ILE A 939 -31.49 2.48 75.22
C ILE A 939 -33.01 2.54 75.23
N GLU A 940 -33.62 2.60 74.06
CA GLU A 940 -35.07 2.58 73.84
C GLU A 940 -35.48 1.28 73.17
N VAL A 941 -36.45 0.58 73.78
CA VAL A 941 -37.01 -0.68 73.30
C VAL A 941 -38.49 -0.51 72.98
N GLY A 942 -38.82 -0.52 71.70
CA GLY A 942 -40.15 -0.24 71.19
C GLY A 942 -41.17 -1.37 71.38
N MET A 943 -40.69 -2.63 71.40
CA MET A 943 -41.51 -3.84 71.41
C MET A 943 -41.02 -4.85 72.47
N ALA A 944 -41.47 -6.10 72.38
CA ALA A 944 -41.08 -7.17 73.29
C ALA A 944 -39.56 -7.40 73.30
N SER A 945 -39.03 -7.64 74.50
CA SER A 945 -37.61 -7.95 74.71
C SER A 945 -37.38 -8.78 75.97
N ASN A 946 -36.35 -9.62 75.92
CA ASN A 946 -35.88 -10.48 77.02
C ASN A 946 -34.42 -10.20 77.41
N GLN A 947 -33.85 -9.08 76.96
CA GLN A 947 -32.42 -8.77 77.14
C GLN A 947 -32.04 -8.52 78.60
N ARG A 948 -30.79 -8.82 78.97
CA ARG A 948 -30.22 -8.42 80.26
C ARG A 948 -29.64 -7.01 80.13
N ILE A 949 -30.24 -6.04 80.81
CA ILE A 949 -29.85 -4.63 80.73
C ILE A 949 -29.08 -4.24 82.00
N ALA A 950 -27.90 -3.66 81.84
CA ALA A 950 -27.07 -3.19 82.94
C ALA A 950 -26.81 -1.69 82.80
N PHE A 951 -27.12 -0.93 83.85
CA PHE A 951 -26.63 0.44 84.00
C PHE A 951 -25.21 0.36 84.56
N ALA A 952 -24.26 0.91 83.81
CA ALA A 952 -22.83 0.88 84.14
C ALA A 952 -22.21 2.28 84.21
N GLY A 953 -22.97 3.32 83.88
CA GLY A 953 -22.58 4.73 83.99
C GLY A 953 -23.47 5.53 84.95
N VAL A 954 -23.44 6.85 84.78
CA VAL A 954 -24.24 7.84 85.50
C VAL A 954 -25.26 8.47 84.55
N ALA A 955 -26.48 8.71 85.02
CA ALA A 955 -27.54 9.36 84.25
C ALA A 955 -27.97 8.60 82.98
N GLY A 956 -27.93 7.26 83.02
CA GLY A 956 -28.42 6.42 81.93
C GLY A 956 -29.94 6.38 81.89
N THR A 957 -30.53 6.15 80.71
CA THR A 957 -31.97 5.96 80.55
C THR A 957 -32.28 4.65 79.83
N LEU A 958 -33.09 3.79 80.45
CA LEU A 958 -33.80 2.72 79.73
C LEU A 958 -35.22 3.18 79.47
N ARG A 959 -35.62 3.27 78.21
CA ARG A 959 -37.00 3.54 77.80
C ARG A 959 -37.65 2.28 77.24
N LEU A 960 -38.83 1.96 77.73
CA LEU A 960 -39.66 0.85 77.27
C LEU A 960 -40.97 1.40 76.72
N ASP A 961 -41.18 1.31 75.40
CA ASP A 961 -42.43 1.78 74.80
C ASP A 961 -43.59 0.77 74.95
N THR A 962 -43.28 -0.51 75.16
CA THR A 962 -44.26 -1.57 75.45
C THR A 962 -43.84 -2.37 76.69
N SER A 963 -43.82 -1.72 77.84
CA SER A 963 -43.15 -2.23 79.04
C SER A 963 -43.74 -3.53 79.59
N SER A 964 -45.03 -3.81 79.41
CA SER A 964 -45.63 -5.08 79.84
C SER A 964 -45.12 -6.32 79.08
N SER A 965 -44.48 -6.11 77.92
CA SER A 965 -43.91 -7.18 77.10
C SER A 965 -42.42 -7.42 77.38
N PHE A 966 -41.82 -6.62 78.26
CA PHE A 966 -40.44 -6.77 78.69
C PHE A 966 -40.32 -7.90 79.72
N THR A 967 -39.51 -8.91 79.40
CA THR A 967 -39.25 -10.09 80.25
C THR A 967 -37.78 -10.21 80.66
N GLY A 968 -36.97 -9.21 80.29
CA GLY A 968 -35.56 -9.13 80.61
C GLY A 968 -35.28 -8.82 82.08
N GLN A 969 -34.00 -8.70 82.40
CA GLN A 969 -33.52 -8.36 83.74
C GLN A 969 -32.75 -7.05 83.71
N ILE A 970 -32.98 -6.16 84.66
CA ILE A 970 -32.25 -4.90 84.83
C ILE A 970 -31.31 -5.01 86.03
N SER A 971 -30.09 -4.49 85.90
CA SER A 971 -29.10 -4.41 86.99
C SER A 971 -28.39 -3.07 87.01
N GLY A 972 -27.80 -2.70 88.15
CA GLY A 972 -26.97 -1.49 88.29
C GLY A 972 -27.75 -0.17 88.44
N LEU A 973 -29.09 -0.21 88.47
CA LEU A 973 -29.95 0.96 88.53
C LEU A 973 -29.69 1.80 89.79
N ASN A 974 -29.02 2.94 89.63
CA ASN A 974 -28.61 3.80 90.73
C ASN A 974 -29.40 5.13 90.73
N ALA A 975 -29.06 6.07 91.61
CA ALA A 975 -29.91 7.23 91.92
C ALA A 975 -30.08 8.22 90.74
N ASP A 976 -29.11 8.26 89.84
CA ASP A 976 -29.12 9.18 88.70
C ASP A 976 -29.71 8.54 87.44
N ASP A 977 -29.98 7.23 87.45
CA ASP A 977 -30.53 6.51 86.31
C ASP A 977 -32.06 6.62 86.20
N PHE A 978 -32.54 6.48 84.98
CA PHE A 978 -33.96 6.58 84.64
C PHE A 978 -34.48 5.30 84.00
N LEU A 979 -35.62 4.82 84.49
CA LEU A 979 -36.43 3.80 83.83
C LEU A 979 -37.73 4.46 83.35
N ASP A 980 -37.85 4.70 82.05
CA ASP A 980 -38.99 5.34 81.41
C ASP A 980 -39.96 4.30 80.83
N LEU A 981 -41.18 4.23 81.37
CA LEU A 981 -42.25 3.34 80.92
C LEU A 981 -43.26 4.17 80.12
N ALA A 982 -43.07 4.22 78.80
CA ALA A 982 -43.82 5.17 77.97
C ALA A 982 -45.30 4.77 77.75
N ASP A 983 -45.63 3.47 77.86
CA ASP A 983 -47.01 2.98 77.75
C ASP A 983 -47.81 3.07 79.06
N VAL A 984 -47.15 3.32 80.19
CA VAL A 984 -47.81 3.42 81.49
C VAL A 984 -48.12 4.88 81.79
N SER A 985 -49.38 5.28 81.65
CA SER A 985 -49.77 6.66 81.93
C SER A 985 -49.55 7.07 83.40
N PHE A 986 -48.97 8.26 83.61
CA PHE A 986 -48.77 8.82 84.95
C PHE A 986 -49.99 9.60 85.44
N GLY A 987 -50.44 9.34 86.66
CA GLY A 987 -51.56 10.03 87.29
C GLY A 987 -51.67 9.78 88.79
N GLY A 988 -52.76 10.27 89.41
CA GLY A 988 -52.96 10.16 90.87
C GLY A 988 -53.13 8.73 91.39
N THR A 989 -53.32 7.75 90.51
CA THR A 989 -53.43 6.32 90.81
C THR A 989 -52.14 5.55 90.51
N THR A 990 -51.09 6.21 90.02
CA THR A 990 -49.81 5.55 89.71
C THR A 990 -49.08 5.18 90.99
N THR A 991 -48.70 3.91 91.09
CA THR A 991 -47.98 3.31 92.22
C THR A 991 -46.74 2.62 91.71
N VAL A 992 -45.68 2.63 92.53
CA VAL A 992 -44.45 1.89 92.30
C VAL A 992 -44.08 1.18 93.60
N GLY A 993 -43.70 -0.09 93.51
CA GLY A 993 -43.30 -0.90 94.65
C GLY A 993 -42.27 -1.96 94.26
N TYR A 994 -41.36 -2.28 95.17
CA TYR A 994 -40.35 -3.32 94.97
C TYR A 994 -40.54 -4.44 95.99
N SER A 995 -40.44 -5.69 95.52
CA SER A 995 -40.48 -6.89 96.34
C SER A 995 -39.37 -7.85 95.93
N GLY A 996 -38.52 -8.29 96.86
CA GLY A 996 -37.35 -9.09 96.54
C GLY A 996 -36.50 -9.49 97.74
N ASN A 997 -35.25 -9.88 97.46
CA ASN A 997 -34.21 -10.17 98.42
C ASN A 997 -32.88 -9.49 98.00
N SER A 998 -31.78 -9.77 98.70
CA SER A 998 -30.48 -9.13 98.44
C SER A 998 -29.85 -9.49 97.08
N ALA A 999 -30.36 -10.49 96.35
CA ALA A 999 -29.89 -10.87 95.02
C ALA A 999 -30.73 -10.26 93.88
N GLY A 1000 -31.98 -9.84 94.16
CA GLY A 1000 -32.89 -9.32 93.16
C GLY A 1000 -34.37 -9.42 93.58
N GLY A 1001 -35.25 -8.90 92.72
CA GLY A 1001 -36.69 -8.84 92.96
C GLY A 1001 -37.47 -8.29 91.77
N ILE A 1002 -38.76 -8.06 91.98
CA ILE A 1002 -39.65 -7.46 90.98
C ILE A 1002 -39.99 -6.03 91.41
N LEU A 1003 -39.76 -5.09 90.49
CA LEU A 1003 -40.29 -3.74 90.56
C LEU A 1003 -41.64 -3.72 89.84
N THR A 1004 -42.71 -3.48 90.59
CA THR A 1004 -44.08 -3.41 90.09
C THR A 1004 -44.49 -1.95 89.96
N VAL A 1005 -44.91 -1.54 88.76
CA VAL A 1005 -45.49 -0.22 88.50
C VAL A 1005 -46.92 -0.41 88.00
N SER A 1006 -47.88 0.31 88.59
CA SER A 1006 -49.28 0.25 88.15
C SER A 1006 -49.93 1.62 88.11
N ASN A 1007 -50.68 1.91 87.06
CA ASN A 1007 -51.56 3.10 86.98
C ASN A 1007 -53.00 2.81 87.44
N GLY A 1008 -53.27 1.61 87.95
CA GLY A 1008 -54.60 1.11 88.34
C GLY A 1008 -55.36 0.38 87.22
N SER A 1009 -54.89 0.44 85.97
CA SER A 1009 -55.48 -0.28 84.82
C SER A 1009 -54.50 -1.23 84.12
N GLN A 1010 -53.21 -0.90 84.16
CA GLN A 1010 -52.10 -1.71 83.69
C GLN A 1010 -51.15 -1.94 84.88
N GLU A 1011 -50.54 -3.12 84.94
CA GLU A 1011 -49.46 -3.45 85.86
C GLU A 1011 -48.27 -3.96 85.05
N VAL A 1012 -47.10 -3.44 85.36
CA VAL A 1012 -45.84 -3.78 84.71
C VAL A 1012 -44.89 -4.29 85.77
N ASN A 1013 -44.31 -5.45 85.50
CA ASN A 1013 -43.40 -6.15 86.42
C ASN A 1013 -42.02 -6.24 85.78
N VAL A 1014 -41.07 -5.50 86.34
CA VAL A 1014 -39.70 -5.43 85.83
C VAL A 1014 -38.78 -6.19 86.78
N ALA A 1015 -38.07 -7.20 86.26
CA ALA A 1015 -37.14 -7.96 87.07
C ALA A 1015 -35.85 -7.17 87.30
N LEU A 1016 -35.52 -6.91 88.57
CA LEU A 1016 -34.28 -6.28 88.98
C LEU A 1016 -33.31 -7.32 89.58
N THR A 1017 -32.04 -7.25 89.19
CA THR A 1017 -30.94 -8.03 89.74
C THR A 1017 -30.00 -7.10 90.50
N GLY A 1018 -29.67 -7.45 91.74
CA GLY A 1018 -28.97 -6.58 92.69
C GLY A 1018 -29.77 -6.33 93.97
N ASN A 1019 -29.16 -5.65 94.94
CA ASN A 1019 -29.78 -5.38 96.24
C ASN A 1019 -30.52 -4.03 96.24
N TYR A 1020 -31.86 -4.07 96.15
CA TYR A 1020 -32.73 -2.88 96.19
C TYR A 1020 -33.66 -2.85 97.42
N LEU A 1021 -33.36 -3.63 98.48
CA LEU A 1021 -34.22 -3.74 99.67
C LEU A 1021 -34.38 -2.42 100.44
N THR A 1022 -33.38 -1.54 100.36
CA THR A 1022 -33.38 -0.22 100.99
C THR A 1022 -33.65 0.91 100.00
N THR A 1023 -33.81 0.58 98.72
CA THR A 1023 -34.03 1.56 97.65
C THR A 1023 -35.49 2.02 97.67
N ALA A 1024 -35.71 3.32 97.81
CA ALA A 1024 -37.02 3.91 97.58
C ALA A 1024 -37.19 4.23 96.09
N PHE A 1025 -38.25 3.75 95.45
CA PHE A 1025 -38.56 4.11 94.07
C PHE A 1025 -39.63 5.21 94.03
N ALA A 1026 -39.45 6.17 93.14
CA ALA A 1026 -40.43 7.22 92.87
C ALA A 1026 -40.87 7.19 91.42
N ALA A 1027 -42.18 7.36 91.20
CA ALA A 1027 -42.77 7.54 89.88
C ALA A 1027 -43.11 9.02 89.66
N SER A 1028 -42.82 9.52 88.46
CA SER A 1028 -43.20 10.85 87.99
C SER A 1028 -43.66 10.80 86.53
N SER A 1029 -44.28 11.87 86.05
CA SER A 1029 -44.52 12.01 84.61
C SER A 1029 -43.19 12.14 83.86
N ASP A 1030 -43.08 11.47 82.72
CA ASP A 1030 -41.99 11.59 81.75
C ASP A 1030 -42.08 12.86 80.88
N GLY A 1031 -43.15 13.65 81.00
CA GLY A 1031 -43.44 14.81 80.15
C GLY A 1031 -44.05 14.49 78.77
N LEU A 1032 -44.19 13.21 78.41
CA LEU A 1032 -44.75 12.73 77.14
C LEU A 1032 -46.01 11.86 77.33
N GLY A 1033 -46.45 11.66 78.57
CA GLY A 1033 -47.68 10.96 78.93
C GLY A 1033 -47.46 9.60 79.58
N GLY A 1034 -46.22 9.12 79.64
CA GLY A 1034 -45.77 7.91 80.33
C GLY A 1034 -45.31 8.15 81.78
N THR A 1035 -44.70 7.12 82.37
CA THR A 1035 -44.24 7.10 83.76
C THR A 1035 -42.73 6.89 83.82
N LEU A 1036 -42.01 7.88 84.36
CA LEU A 1036 -40.59 7.82 84.66
C LEU A 1036 -40.36 7.32 86.09
N ILE A 1037 -39.52 6.31 86.25
CA ILE A 1037 -39.12 5.75 87.54
C ILE A 1037 -37.66 6.11 87.83
N VAL A 1038 -37.42 6.60 89.05
CA VAL A 1038 -36.09 6.90 89.60
C VAL A 1038 -35.90 6.26 90.96
N ASN A 1039 -34.65 5.96 91.28
CA ASN A 1039 -34.23 5.58 92.63
C ASN A 1039 -34.08 6.86 93.48
N SER A 1040 -34.91 7.01 94.50
CA SER A 1040 -35.17 8.27 95.22
C SER A 1040 -34.26 8.58 96.41
N ASP A 1041 -33.05 8.01 96.47
CA ASP A 1041 -32.05 8.39 97.47
C ASP A 1041 -31.42 9.78 97.24
N ASN A 1042 -31.86 10.57 96.24
CA ASN A 1042 -31.50 11.98 96.11
C ASN A 1042 -32.57 12.83 95.40
N ALA A 1043 -33.51 13.40 96.16
CA ALA A 1043 -34.62 14.21 95.65
C ALA A 1043 -34.26 15.63 95.13
N LEU A 1044 -33.01 15.90 94.72
CA LEU A 1044 -32.52 17.26 94.45
C LEU A 1044 -32.05 17.59 93.03
N ASN A 1045 -32.14 16.70 92.03
CA ASN A 1045 -31.82 17.04 90.62
C ASN A 1045 -33.01 16.91 89.64
N ARG A 1046 -34.20 17.33 90.09
CA ARG A 1046 -35.46 17.34 89.31
C ARG A 1046 -35.53 18.32 88.12
N THR A 1047 -34.44 19.02 87.77
CA THR A 1047 -34.49 20.14 86.78
C THR A 1047 -33.74 19.88 85.47
N ALA A 1048 -33.03 18.76 85.31
CA ALA A 1048 -32.21 18.51 84.11
C ALA A 1048 -32.87 17.62 83.03
N PHE A 1049 -33.99 16.93 83.31
CA PHE A 1049 -34.64 16.00 82.37
C PHE A 1049 -35.67 16.66 81.42
N LEU A 1050 -36.04 17.94 81.65
CA LEU A 1050 -37.08 18.64 80.89
C LEU A 1050 -36.54 19.64 79.84
N ALA A 1051 -35.29 19.51 79.39
CA ALA A 1051 -34.67 20.40 78.41
C ALA A 1051 -34.25 19.67 77.13
#